data_AF-A0AAV4I8W8-F1
#
_entry.id   AF-A0AAV4I8W8-F1
#
_cell.length_a   1.000
_cell.length_b   1.000
_cell.length_c   1.000
_cell.angle_alpha   90.00
_cell.angle_beta   90.00
_cell.angle_gamma   90.00
#
_symmetry.space_group_name_H-M   'P 1'
#
loop_
_entity.id
_entity.type
_entity.pdbx_description
1 polymer ?
#
loop_
_entity_poly.entity_id
_entity_poly.type
_entity_poly.pdbx_seq_one_letter_code
_entity_poly.pdbx_strand_id
1 'polypeptide(L)'
;MPSSAEEVGRDPSIHIWDVESLKTGSVLKGHHQRGICALDFSGDGKKLASVGLDDNHSIVVWDWKKGEKLATTRGHKDKIFVIKWNPLDHSKLVTVGVKHIKFWNQTGGGFTSNRGTMGQVAKLCDMMCVSYGKAQDICFSGGSDGNVFVWQGTTLQKTVKAHDGPVFAMHSLDKGFVTGGKGGVVGLWDDQFERCLKTYQIKRSALAPNTAGVLVKESPSIRAIVLGHGKILVGTNSGEVMEIDKAGPMTILTQGHSEGEVWGLAMHPSKATFATVGDDKTLRMWDMGDGTCKMVNFKLLKQAARCVAFSPDGQALAVGQKDGSFIVINTETFEEILAQHHRKEEICDIQFSPDPGKYLAVASHDNFVDIYSVLKTKRVGTCKGASSYITHIDWDLRGKVIMVNTGAKEQLFFEAPRGKRITLRSAEVEKFGWSSWTCVLGPTCEGIWPPKSDVTDVNASSLADGHLLATADDFGFVKLFEYPVTGKFAKFKKYMGHSAHVTNVRWSQDSSKLVSTGGADTAVIVWKRESMGSIGRGHGESDDSDTDDEEEGYDSDVAREKDIDYTSKIYINPMRAKGGGVKPHLQEKEHEKQQVSRNPPEPPKVKKAEPPSATGGKKRKMTQVTDLQLEFIHGYRGFDARSNLFYINDGADIVFHAAGAGIVQSLTAGTQSFYLKHSDDIICLDVNQHPKFKNVIATGQIGNNPSVHVWDGVTKETLSVIQGGHSKGICSVDFSCTGKNIVTVGLEEEHNVIVWRWQDGSKVASAPGHSQRIFRAEFRPDSDTQFVTVGVKHVKFWSVAGSELIGKRGILTSSEAVGQHKMQTMLSLAFGANNVTYTGAMSGDVYVWQDSSLARVVQKAHTGPVFTMFTTLRDGLIVTGGKEVNSKDNGPVKLWDQEMKRCKAFPLKENGSKADVVKSVCRAKGKILLGTKDNCIVEIAEKTGNVHVLVAGHGEGEVWGLDRHPTASKFITAGYDGTVRLWDLATKSLVAKLDVTAASSVAFSPDGELIAVGLKTGEFLLLSTSGLKLWGKKRDRAGSINDIRFSPSSKILAVGSNDNCVDFYDLTQGPSLSRAGFCKGIASFIINMDFSADSKYIRVCTGAYINQVYCVPEGNLVQDVAVSDKITWASWTSVVGKEVLGIWPKNAENADVNCSHLSHLGNALATGDDFGLVKLFSFPCPDKFSEFKKYTGHSAHVTNVRFLFDDRYLVSTGGDDCW
;
A
#
# COMPACT_ATOMS: atom_id res chain seq x y z
N MET A 1 23.88 -12.70 -26.65
CA MET A 1 23.53 -11.29 -26.98
C MET A 1 22.72 -10.73 -25.80
N PRO A 2 22.90 -9.46 -25.40
CA PRO A 2 22.05 -8.87 -24.37
C PRO A 2 20.64 -8.62 -24.92
N SER A 3 19.62 -8.89 -24.11
CA SER A 3 18.21 -8.56 -24.37
C SER A 3 17.66 -7.67 -23.27
N SER A 4 16.68 -6.82 -23.60
CA SER A 4 16.08 -5.87 -22.66
C SER A 4 14.55 -5.89 -22.67
N ALA A 5 13.92 -5.64 -21.51
CA ALA A 5 12.46 -5.48 -21.33
C ALA A 5 12.15 -4.22 -20.54
N GLU A 6 10.92 -3.74 -20.73
CA GLU A 6 10.38 -2.50 -20.21
C GLU A 6 9.18 -2.77 -19.31
N GLU A 7 9.00 -1.95 -18.29
CA GLU A 7 7.86 -2.03 -17.37
C GLU A 7 6.92 -0.84 -17.55
N VAL A 8 5.62 -1.04 -17.26
CA VAL A 8 4.61 0.02 -17.17
C VAL A 8 4.20 0.14 -15.71
N GLY A 9 4.34 1.33 -15.12
CA GLY A 9 4.15 1.54 -13.69
C GLY A 9 4.54 2.94 -13.23
N ARG A 10 4.30 3.23 -11.94
CA ARG A 10 4.64 4.54 -11.34
C ARG A 10 6.16 4.80 -11.33
N ASP A 11 6.97 3.74 -11.29
CA ASP A 11 8.44 3.78 -11.38
C ASP A 11 8.95 2.65 -12.31
N PRO A 12 8.90 2.84 -13.64
CA PRO A 12 9.21 1.80 -14.61
C PRO A 12 10.72 1.52 -14.67
N SER A 13 11.07 0.23 -14.72
CA SER A 13 12.45 -0.25 -14.80
C SER A 13 12.77 -0.88 -16.16
N ILE A 14 14.05 -0.84 -16.56
CA ILE A 14 14.57 -1.56 -17.73
C ILE A 14 15.41 -2.74 -17.23
N HIS A 15 15.00 -3.95 -17.55
CA HIS A 15 15.75 -5.16 -17.21
C HIS A 15 16.59 -5.58 -18.41
N ILE A 16 17.86 -5.93 -18.18
CA ILE A 16 18.77 -6.43 -19.21
C ILE A 16 19.31 -7.77 -18.75
N TRP A 17 19.11 -8.80 -19.57
CA TRP A 17 19.53 -10.17 -19.24
C TRP A 17 20.26 -10.82 -20.40
N ASP A 18 20.98 -11.89 -20.07
CA ASP A 18 21.60 -12.77 -21.03
C ASP A 18 20.61 -13.86 -21.48
N VAL A 19 20.47 -14.04 -22.79
CA VAL A 19 19.46 -14.93 -23.39
C VAL A 19 19.73 -16.42 -23.11
N GLU A 20 20.99 -16.82 -22.97
CA GLU A 20 21.37 -18.23 -22.79
C GLU A 20 21.21 -18.66 -21.33
N SER A 21 21.66 -17.82 -20.40
CA SER A 21 21.57 -18.10 -18.95
C SER A 21 20.28 -17.62 -18.29
N LEU A 22 19.51 -16.75 -18.97
CA LEU A 22 18.34 -16.04 -18.45
C LEU A 22 18.61 -15.23 -17.16
N LYS A 23 19.89 -14.94 -16.87
CA LYS A 23 20.28 -14.13 -15.72
C LYS A 23 20.22 -12.63 -16.06
N THR A 24 19.57 -11.86 -15.20
CA THR A 24 19.57 -10.39 -15.27
C THR A 24 20.96 -9.86 -14.95
N GLY A 25 21.57 -9.17 -15.91
CA GLY A 25 22.89 -8.56 -15.77
C GLY A 25 22.84 -7.11 -15.29
N SER A 26 21.78 -6.36 -15.61
CA SER A 26 21.65 -4.95 -15.19
C SER A 26 20.18 -4.50 -15.14
N VAL A 27 19.86 -3.61 -14.19
CA VAL A 27 18.53 -3.00 -14.05
C VAL A 27 18.69 -1.48 -14.03
N LEU A 28 18.02 -0.77 -14.95
CA LEU A 28 18.09 0.69 -15.07
C LEU A 28 16.80 1.33 -14.55
N LYS A 29 16.89 2.26 -13.59
CA LYS A 29 15.74 2.89 -12.91
C LYS A 29 15.88 4.42 -12.75
N GLY A 30 14.77 5.08 -12.40
CA GLY A 30 14.78 6.45 -11.86
C GLY A 30 14.82 7.57 -12.90
N HIS A 31 14.16 7.43 -14.06
CA HIS A 31 13.95 8.56 -14.98
C HIS A 31 12.57 8.60 -15.61
N HIS A 32 12.16 7.56 -16.32
CA HIS A 32 10.87 7.54 -17.00
C HIS A 32 9.72 7.48 -16.01
N GLN A 33 8.58 8.03 -16.39
CA GLN A 33 7.34 7.98 -15.61
C GLN A 33 6.29 7.22 -16.41
N ARG A 34 5.36 6.54 -15.72
CA ARG A 34 4.23 5.78 -16.28
C ARG A 34 4.61 4.53 -17.08
N GLY A 35 5.72 4.53 -17.80
CA GLY A 35 6.23 3.38 -18.53
C GLY A 35 7.31 3.76 -19.53
N ILE A 36 7.80 2.77 -20.27
CA ILE A 36 8.76 2.94 -21.37
C ILE A 36 8.08 2.34 -22.61
N CYS A 37 8.31 2.93 -23.78
CA CYS A 37 7.66 2.48 -25.01
C CYS A 37 8.60 2.11 -26.17
N ALA A 38 9.90 2.35 -26.03
CA ALA A 38 10.87 1.95 -27.05
C ALA A 38 12.29 1.89 -26.48
N LEU A 39 13.03 0.86 -26.87
CA LEU A 39 14.44 0.65 -26.57
C LEU A 39 15.24 0.29 -27.83
N ASP A 40 16.52 0.66 -27.85
CA ASP A 40 17.47 0.18 -28.87
C ASP A 40 18.91 0.25 -28.36
N PHE A 41 19.70 -0.81 -28.60
CA PHE A 41 21.13 -0.83 -28.29
C PHE A 41 21.93 -0.06 -29.35
N SER A 42 23.02 0.59 -28.92
CA SER A 42 23.99 1.16 -29.87
C SER A 42 24.68 0.07 -30.69
N GLY A 43 25.19 0.41 -31.88
CA GLY A 43 25.87 -0.55 -32.77
C GLY A 43 27.07 -1.27 -32.14
N ASP A 44 27.76 -0.65 -31.18
CA ASP A 44 28.83 -1.30 -30.40
C ASP A 44 28.34 -2.10 -29.18
N GLY A 45 27.04 -2.08 -28.90
CA GLY A 45 26.44 -2.74 -27.74
C GLY A 45 26.85 -2.15 -26.38
N LYS A 46 27.44 -0.95 -26.34
CA LYS A 46 27.88 -0.31 -25.08
C LYS A 46 26.82 0.59 -24.44
N LYS A 47 25.91 1.14 -25.24
CA LYS A 47 24.87 2.05 -24.80
C LYS A 47 23.49 1.49 -25.09
N LEU A 48 22.51 1.92 -24.31
CA LEU A 48 21.08 1.65 -24.54
C LEU A 48 20.33 2.97 -24.62
N ALA A 49 19.55 3.19 -25.67
CA ALA A 49 18.62 4.31 -25.74
C ALA A 49 17.21 3.86 -25.36
N SER A 50 16.47 4.74 -24.69
CA SER A 50 15.14 4.49 -24.14
C SER A 50 14.22 5.69 -24.31
N VAL A 51 12.92 5.43 -24.45
CA VAL A 51 11.87 6.47 -24.60
C VAL A 51 10.75 6.24 -23.59
N GLY A 52 10.45 7.24 -22.77
CA GLY A 52 9.42 7.17 -21.73
C GLY A 52 8.00 7.40 -22.23
N LEU A 53 7.02 6.95 -21.45
CA LEU A 53 5.59 7.29 -21.55
C LEU A 53 5.20 8.45 -20.63
N ASP A 54 6.16 9.35 -20.38
CA ASP A 54 5.92 10.63 -19.69
C ASP A 54 5.34 11.69 -20.65
N ASP A 55 4.92 12.82 -20.09
CA ASP A 55 4.24 13.89 -20.83
C ASP A 55 5.08 14.48 -22.00
N ASN A 56 6.39 14.23 -22.05
CA ASN A 56 7.29 14.71 -23.09
C ASN A 56 7.99 13.59 -23.87
N HIS A 57 7.59 12.33 -23.67
CA HIS A 57 8.26 11.13 -24.17
C HIS A 57 9.79 11.27 -24.07
N SER A 58 10.30 11.46 -22.85
CA SER A 58 11.72 11.70 -22.59
C SER A 58 12.60 10.61 -23.21
N ILE A 59 13.76 11.01 -23.73
CA ILE A 59 14.75 10.11 -24.32
C ILE A 59 15.97 10.06 -23.39
N VAL A 60 16.38 8.86 -23.01
CA VAL A 60 17.58 8.63 -22.20
C VAL A 60 18.52 7.66 -22.88
N VAL A 61 19.81 7.98 -22.84
CA VAL A 61 20.89 7.07 -23.24
C VAL A 61 21.65 6.64 -21.99
N TRP A 62 21.82 5.34 -21.83
CA TRP A 62 22.40 4.67 -20.67
C TRP A 62 23.72 4.00 -21.02
N ASP A 63 24.68 4.01 -20.10
CA ASP A 63 25.72 2.98 -20.02
C ASP A 63 25.10 1.82 -19.25
N TRP A 64 24.57 0.87 -20.00
CA TRP A 64 23.73 -0.15 -19.41
C TRP A 64 24.50 -1.13 -18.52
N LYS A 65 25.81 -1.29 -18.75
CA LYS A 65 26.67 -2.16 -17.92
C LYS A 65 27.00 -1.54 -16.57
N LYS A 66 27.11 -0.21 -16.51
CA LYS A 66 27.36 0.52 -15.27
C LYS A 66 26.10 0.94 -14.54
N GLY A 67 24.95 0.91 -15.21
CA GLY A 67 23.69 1.44 -14.68
C GLY A 67 23.63 2.97 -14.71
N GLU A 68 24.50 3.64 -15.45
CA GLU A 68 24.64 5.10 -15.44
C GLU A 68 23.87 5.77 -16.59
N LYS A 69 23.29 6.95 -16.33
CA LYS A 69 22.68 7.80 -17.35
C LYS A 69 23.78 8.62 -18.04
N LEU A 70 23.93 8.45 -19.35
CA LEU A 70 24.90 9.20 -20.13
C LEU A 70 24.34 10.51 -20.66
N ALA A 71 23.09 10.51 -21.12
CA ALA A 71 22.44 11.71 -21.66
C ALA A 71 20.91 11.62 -21.53
N THR A 72 20.26 12.77 -21.35
CA THR A 72 18.79 12.88 -21.27
C THR A 72 18.28 14.06 -22.11
N THR A 73 17.14 13.92 -22.78
CA THR A 73 16.50 15.02 -23.50
C THR A 73 14.97 14.85 -23.56
N ARG A 74 14.26 15.92 -23.91
CA ARG A 74 12.81 15.87 -24.20
C ARG A 74 12.58 15.39 -25.63
N GLY A 75 11.75 14.36 -25.82
CA GLY A 75 11.47 13.80 -27.13
C GLY A 75 10.42 14.59 -27.92
N HIS A 76 9.15 14.36 -27.59
CA HIS A 76 7.99 14.94 -28.28
C HIS A 76 6.73 14.91 -27.39
N LYS A 77 5.79 15.85 -27.63
CA LYS A 77 4.51 15.89 -26.88
C LYS A 77 3.61 14.71 -27.22
N ASP A 78 3.51 14.40 -28.51
CA ASP A 78 2.79 13.24 -29.01
C ASP A 78 3.66 11.98 -28.98
N LYS A 79 3.01 10.82 -28.99
CA LYS A 79 3.64 9.50 -28.80
C LYS A 79 4.74 9.21 -29.82
N ILE A 80 5.91 8.87 -29.29
CA ILE A 80 7.02 8.28 -30.05
C ILE A 80 6.81 6.76 -30.05
N PHE A 81 6.84 6.15 -31.24
CA PHE A 81 6.64 4.71 -31.39
C PHE A 81 7.96 3.94 -31.42
N VAL A 82 9.00 4.51 -32.02
CA VAL A 82 10.28 3.81 -32.23
C VAL A 82 11.46 4.76 -32.07
N ILE A 83 12.51 4.27 -31.41
CA ILE A 83 13.86 4.82 -31.43
C ILE A 83 14.80 3.82 -32.12
N LYS A 84 15.71 4.29 -32.97
CA LYS A 84 16.74 3.45 -33.59
C LYS A 84 18.10 4.12 -33.60
N TRP A 85 19.12 3.39 -33.18
CA TRP A 85 20.52 3.75 -33.37
C TRP A 85 20.96 3.51 -34.80
N ASN A 86 21.85 4.38 -35.28
CA ASN A 86 22.56 4.10 -36.50
C ASN A 86 23.61 3.01 -36.24
N PRO A 87 23.54 1.86 -36.94
CA PRO A 87 24.46 0.75 -36.71
C PRO A 87 25.90 1.05 -37.16
N LEU A 88 26.11 2.08 -37.98
CA LEU A 88 27.43 2.46 -38.51
C LEU A 88 28.03 3.68 -37.81
N ASP A 89 27.19 4.51 -37.16
CA ASP A 89 27.60 5.72 -36.45
C ASP A 89 26.92 5.78 -35.07
N HIS A 90 27.65 5.38 -34.03
CA HIS A 90 27.13 5.25 -32.66
C HIS A 90 26.90 6.60 -31.96
N SER A 91 27.04 7.72 -32.69
CA SER A 91 26.59 9.04 -32.24
C SER A 91 25.19 9.39 -32.76
N LYS A 92 24.70 8.75 -33.82
CA LYS A 92 23.44 9.10 -34.48
C LYS A 92 22.28 8.16 -34.10
N LEU A 93 21.11 8.73 -33.88
CA LEU A 93 19.87 8.01 -33.63
C LEU A 93 18.66 8.72 -34.24
N VAL A 94 17.59 7.98 -34.51
CA VAL A 94 16.35 8.51 -35.11
C VAL A 94 15.16 8.10 -34.26
N THR A 95 14.21 9.01 -34.06
CA THR A 95 12.94 8.72 -33.39
C THR A 95 11.78 9.02 -34.33
N VAL A 96 10.79 8.14 -34.37
CA VAL A 96 9.57 8.28 -35.18
C VAL A 96 8.30 8.07 -34.36
N GLY A 97 7.22 8.75 -34.72
CA GLY A 97 5.94 8.68 -34.01
C GLY A 97 4.83 9.49 -34.67
N VAL A 98 3.83 9.87 -33.87
CA VAL A 98 2.68 10.69 -34.30
C VAL A 98 3.17 12.04 -34.84
N LYS A 99 3.02 12.25 -36.16
CA LYS A 99 3.57 13.40 -36.92
C LYS A 99 5.02 13.77 -36.56
N HIS A 100 5.81 12.78 -36.14
CA HIS A 100 7.12 12.98 -35.55
C HIS A 100 8.18 12.17 -36.30
N ILE A 101 9.22 12.86 -36.75
CA ILE A 101 10.50 12.28 -37.14
C ILE A 101 11.60 13.28 -36.81
N LYS A 102 12.55 12.84 -35.98
CA LYS A 102 13.73 13.63 -35.60
C LYS A 102 14.98 12.78 -35.68
N PHE A 103 16.03 13.39 -36.22
CA PHE A 103 17.38 12.87 -36.29
C PHE A 103 18.18 13.51 -35.18
N TRP A 104 18.84 12.70 -34.38
CA TRP A 104 19.55 13.11 -33.19
C TRP A 104 21.01 12.73 -33.32
N ASN A 105 21.88 13.59 -32.81
CA ASN A 105 23.30 13.33 -32.64
C ASN A 105 23.68 13.51 -31.17
N GLN A 106 24.16 12.43 -30.57
CA GLN A 106 24.55 12.26 -29.18
C GLN A 106 26.05 12.54 -29.04
N THR A 107 26.39 13.65 -28.37
CA THR A 107 27.78 14.05 -28.13
C THR A 107 27.98 14.36 -26.64
N GLY A 108 28.94 13.69 -26.01
CA GLY A 108 29.19 13.84 -24.57
C GLY A 108 27.95 13.52 -23.73
N GLY A 109 27.49 14.47 -22.92
CA GLY A 109 26.25 14.34 -22.12
C GLY A 109 24.99 14.93 -22.78
N GLY A 110 25.08 15.40 -24.02
CA GLY A 110 24.02 16.17 -24.69
C GLY A 110 23.49 15.54 -25.99
N PHE A 111 22.37 16.08 -26.46
CA PHE A 111 21.77 15.77 -27.76
C PHE A 111 21.67 17.03 -28.61
N THR A 112 21.96 16.90 -29.90
CA THR A 112 21.56 17.86 -30.94
C THR A 112 20.52 17.19 -31.82
N SER A 113 19.51 17.93 -32.29
CA SER A 113 18.40 17.34 -33.03
C SER A 113 17.99 18.17 -34.24
N ASN A 114 17.77 17.52 -35.36
CA ASN A 114 17.22 18.12 -36.58
C ASN A 114 15.93 17.41 -36.97
N ARG A 115 14.89 18.18 -37.30
CA ARG A 115 13.62 17.63 -37.79
C ARG A 115 13.78 17.16 -39.24
N GLY A 116 13.18 16.02 -39.58
CA GLY A 116 13.12 15.58 -40.96
C GLY A 116 12.39 16.59 -41.86
N THR A 117 12.99 16.93 -42.99
CA THR A 117 12.45 17.88 -43.97
C THR A 117 11.84 17.11 -45.14
N MET A 118 10.51 17.13 -45.24
CA MET A 118 9.75 16.42 -46.29
C MET A 118 9.85 17.08 -47.68
N GLY A 119 10.25 18.37 -47.75
CA GLY A 119 10.27 19.14 -49.00
C GLY A 119 8.88 19.24 -49.68
N GLN A 120 8.85 19.38 -51.01
CA GLN A 120 7.62 19.28 -51.82
C GLN A 120 7.25 17.82 -52.18
N VAL A 121 8.05 16.84 -51.73
CA VAL A 121 7.97 15.44 -52.18
C VAL A 121 6.81 14.69 -51.52
N ALA A 122 6.50 15.00 -50.25
CA ALA A 122 5.39 14.36 -49.54
C ALA A 122 4.80 15.22 -48.42
N LYS A 123 3.57 14.89 -48.00
CA LYS A 123 2.93 15.48 -46.81
C LYS A 123 3.33 14.70 -45.56
N LEU A 124 3.48 15.40 -44.44
CA LEU A 124 3.80 14.77 -43.15
C LEU A 124 2.63 13.90 -42.67
N CYS A 125 2.91 12.61 -42.47
CA CYS A 125 2.01 11.63 -41.86
C CYS A 125 2.64 11.05 -40.57
N ASP A 126 1.92 10.15 -39.90
CA ASP A 126 2.45 9.47 -38.72
C ASP A 126 3.47 8.41 -39.16
N MET A 127 4.63 8.42 -38.53
CA MET A 127 5.72 7.50 -38.84
C MET A 127 5.68 6.35 -37.85
N MET A 128 5.37 5.16 -38.35
CA MET A 128 5.02 3.98 -37.56
C MET A 128 6.23 3.11 -37.23
N CYS A 129 7.21 3.04 -38.13
CA CYS A 129 8.46 2.29 -37.94
C CYS A 129 9.63 2.98 -38.64
N VAL A 130 10.85 2.63 -38.26
CA VAL A 130 12.08 3.14 -38.89
C VAL A 130 13.18 2.07 -38.87
N SER A 131 14.02 2.06 -39.91
CA SER A 131 15.20 1.20 -40.03
C SER A 131 16.31 1.94 -40.76
N TYR A 132 17.56 1.71 -40.38
CA TYR A 132 18.71 2.23 -41.13
C TYR A 132 19.02 1.35 -42.34
N GLY A 133 19.56 1.98 -43.39
CA GLY A 133 20.17 1.26 -44.52
C GLY A 133 21.67 1.00 -44.29
N LYS A 134 22.32 0.49 -45.32
CA LYS A 134 23.76 0.17 -45.29
C LYS A 134 24.69 1.36 -45.51
N ALA A 135 24.15 2.50 -45.96
CA ALA A 135 24.92 3.73 -46.08
C ALA A 135 24.77 4.56 -44.80
N GLN A 136 25.87 5.18 -44.34
CA GLN A 136 25.95 5.88 -43.05
C GLN A 136 24.87 6.94 -42.84
N ASP A 137 24.36 7.57 -43.90
CA ASP A 137 23.36 8.64 -43.82
C ASP A 137 22.00 8.28 -44.45
N ILE A 138 21.70 6.98 -44.66
CA ILE A 138 20.40 6.58 -45.23
C ILE A 138 19.54 5.87 -44.19
N CYS A 139 18.30 6.32 -44.02
CA CYS A 139 17.28 5.61 -43.23
C CYS A 139 15.93 5.54 -43.95
N PHE A 140 15.10 4.61 -43.52
CA PHE A 140 13.81 4.30 -44.12
C PHE A 140 12.75 4.34 -43.03
N SER A 141 11.64 5.07 -43.24
CA SER A 141 10.53 5.10 -42.29
C SER A 141 9.22 4.68 -42.95
N GLY A 142 8.40 3.92 -42.23
CA GLY A 142 7.07 3.49 -42.67
C GLY A 142 5.99 4.46 -42.19
N GLY A 143 5.11 4.90 -43.10
CA GLY A 143 4.02 5.83 -42.81
C GLY A 143 2.68 5.16 -42.51
N SER A 144 1.78 5.93 -41.89
CA SER A 144 0.38 5.54 -41.69
C SER A 144 -0.45 5.50 -42.98
N ASP A 145 0.06 6.08 -44.06
CA ASP A 145 -0.50 6.05 -45.42
C ASP A 145 -0.05 4.82 -46.24
N GLY A 146 0.77 3.95 -45.66
CA GLY A 146 1.32 2.77 -46.31
C GLY A 146 2.52 3.02 -47.23
N ASN A 147 3.04 4.24 -47.22
CA ASN A 147 4.26 4.58 -47.92
C ASN A 147 5.51 4.30 -47.06
N VAL A 148 6.62 4.04 -47.72
CA VAL A 148 7.96 4.04 -47.15
C VAL A 148 8.70 5.27 -47.64
N PHE A 149 9.24 6.02 -46.71
CA PHE A 149 9.99 7.26 -46.93
C PHE A 149 11.47 6.97 -46.84
N VAL A 150 12.21 7.33 -47.89
CA VAL A 150 13.66 7.12 -47.97
C VAL A 150 14.36 8.44 -47.69
N TRP A 151 15.13 8.48 -46.60
CA TRP A 151 15.79 9.67 -46.09
C TRP A 151 17.28 9.60 -46.35
N GLN A 152 17.86 10.74 -46.75
CA GLN A 152 19.31 10.94 -46.77
C GLN A 152 19.65 12.10 -45.84
N GLY A 153 20.34 11.79 -44.74
CA GLY A 153 20.46 12.68 -43.60
C GLY A 153 19.08 13.09 -43.09
N THR A 154 18.82 14.39 -43.02
CA THR A 154 17.53 14.95 -42.56
C THR A 154 16.54 15.21 -43.69
N THR A 155 16.88 14.93 -44.94
CA THR A 155 16.08 15.32 -46.11
C THR A 155 15.44 14.10 -46.76
N LEU A 156 14.14 14.20 -47.06
CA LEU A 156 13.42 13.18 -47.80
C LEU A 156 13.87 13.14 -49.26
N GLN A 157 14.29 11.97 -49.74
CA GLN A 157 14.73 11.77 -51.13
C GLN A 157 13.59 11.27 -52.01
N LYS A 158 12.92 10.19 -51.59
CA LYS A 158 11.82 9.58 -52.33
C LYS A 158 10.81 8.89 -51.41
N THR A 159 9.61 8.66 -51.94
CA THR A 159 8.53 7.93 -51.28
C THR A 159 8.09 6.77 -52.16
N VAL A 160 7.90 5.59 -51.57
CA VAL A 160 7.55 4.35 -52.28
C VAL A 160 6.31 3.73 -51.65
N LYS A 161 5.29 3.44 -52.44
CA LYS A 161 4.07 2.79 -51.95
C LYS A 161 4.37 1.32 -51.68
N ALA A 162 4.42 0.95 -50.40
CA ALA A 162 4.78 -0.39 -49.97
C ALA A 162 3.56 -1.25 -49.60
N HIS A 163 2.56 -0.63 -48.96
CA HIS A 163 1.36 -1.30 -48.46
C HIS A 163 0.13 -0.41 -48.69
N ASP A 164 -1.07 -0.99 -48.77
CA ASP A 164 -2.31 -0.22 -48.95
C ASP A 164 -2.72 0.55 -47.68
N GLY A 165 -2.29 0.08 -46.51
CA GLY A 165 -2.46 0.76 -45.22
C GLY A 165 -1.15 0.89 -44.44
N PRO A 166 -1.20 1.32 -43.17
CA PRO A 166 -0.02 1.62 -42.36
C PRO A 166 1.07 0.55 -42.40
N VAL A 167 2.33 0.98 -42.55
CA VAL A 167 3.51 0.10 -42.45
C VAL A 167 3.94 0.06 -40.98
N PHE A 168 3.57 -0.99 -40.26
CA PHE A 168 3.80 -1.07 -38.81
C PHE A 168 5.20 -1.54 -38.43
N ALA A 169 5.84 -2.34 -39.27
CA ALA A 169 7.14 -2.93 -38.95
C ALA A 169 8.04 -2.99 -40.18
N MET A 170 9.32 -2.77 -39.98
CA MET A 170 10.35 -2.84 -41.01
C MET A 170 11.67 -3.32 -40.41
N HIS A 171 12.40 -4.13 -41.16
CA HIS A 171 13.73 -4.58 -40.77
C HIS A 171 14.66 -4.58 -41.99
N SER A 172 15.88 -4.09 -41.81
CA SER A 172 16.92 -4.11 -42.84
C SER A 172 17.61 -5.46 -42.89
N LEU A 173 17.98 -5.91 -44.09
CA LEU A 173 18.63 -7.19 -44.34
C LEU A 173 20.04 -6.98 -44.90
N ASP A 174 20.80 -8.08 -45.03
CA ASP A 174 22.06 -8.05 -45.78
C ASP A 174 21.87 -7.67 -47.25
N LYS A 175 20.72 -8.02 -47.82
CA LYS A 175 20.30 -7.59 -49.15
C LYS A 175 18.81 -7.29 -49.08
N GLY A 176 18.47 -6.01 -49.03
CA GLY A 176 17.13 -5.50 -49.08
C GLY A 176 16.48 -5.22 -47.73
N PHE A 177 15.16 -5.17 -47.75
CA PHE A 177 14.33 -4.87 -46.58
C PHE A 177 13.14 -5.80 -46.51
N VAL A 178 12.65 -6.05 -45.30
CA VAL A 178 11.36 -6.68 -45.09
C VAL A 178 10.43 -5.73 -44.37
N THR A 179 9.17 -5.68 -44.80
CA THR A 179 8.14 -4.79 -44.27
C THR A 179 6.87 -5.55 -43.95
N GLY A 180 6.19 -5.14 -42.89
CA GLY A 180 4.89 -5.66 -42.48
C GLY A 180 3.88 -4.53 -42.31
N GLY A 181 2.70 -4.69 -42.91
CA GLY A 181 1.67 -3.66 -42.93
C GLY A 181 0.30 -4.10 -42.41
N LYS A 182 -0.63 -3.15 -42.44
CA LYS A 182 -2.07 -3.44 -42.27
C LYS A 182 -2.54 -4.35 -43.41
N GLY A 183 -3.28 -5.41 -43.08
CA GLY A 183 -3.81 -6.36 -44.06
C GLY A 183 -2.94 -7.60 -44.28
N GLY A 184 -2.06 -7.95 -43.33
CA GLY A 184 -1.36 -9.24 -43.33
C GLY A 184 -0.39 -9.47 -44.47
N VAL A 185 0.13 -8.38 -45.03
CA VAL A 185 1.07 -8.41 -46.13
C VAL A 185 2.49 -8.25 -45.57
N VAL A 186 3.37 -9.18 -45.94
CA VAL A 186 4.81 -9.08 -45.71
C VAL A 186 5.50 -8.89 -47.06
N GLY A 187 6.14 -7.75 -47.25
CA GLY A 187 6.86 -7.42 -48.49
C GLY A 187 8.36 -7.54 -48.30
N LEU A 188 9.03 -8.27 -49.19
CA LEU A 188 10.48 -8.35 -49.32
C LEU A 188 10.93 -7.44 -50.47
N TRP A 189 11.84 -6.52 -50.19
CA TRP A 189 12.28 -5.44 -51.09
C TRP A 189 13.76 -5.54 -51.40
N ASP A 190 14.21 -4.89 -52.47
CA ASP A 190 15.64 -4.74 -52.79
C ASP A 190 16.34 -3.66 -51.93
N ASP A 191 17.67 -3.53 -52.10
CA ASP A 191 18.53 -2.65 -51.30
C ASP A 191 18.19 -1.16 -51.45
N GLN A 192 17.68 -0.77 -52.62
CA GLN A 192 17.33 0.61 -52.96
C GLN A 192 15.87 0.94 -52.64
N PHE A 193 15.10 -0.05 -52.15
CA PHE A 193 13.67 0.04 -51.90
C PHE A 193 12.89 0.48 -53.17
N GLU A 194 13.29 -0.02 -54.34
CA GLU A 194 12.70 0.32 -55.65
C GLU A 194 11.71 -0.75 -56.11
N ARG A 195 12.05 -2.02 -55.89
CA ARG A 195 11.23 -3.15 -56.31
C ARG A 195 10.91 -4.07 -55.14
N CYS A 196 9.63 -4.41 -55.01
CA CYS A 196 9.21 -5.54 -54.17
C CYS A 196 9.60 -6.84 -54.87
N LEU A 197 10.53 -7.58 -54.28
CA LEU A 197 11.04 -8.85 -54.78
C LEU A 197 10.02 -9.98 -54.60
N LYS A 198 9.33 -10.00 -53.46
CA LYS A 198 8.33 -11.02 -53.13
C LYS A 198 7.36 -10.53 -52.08
N THR A 199 6.09 -10.89 -52.22
CA THR A 199 5.04 -10.60 -51.26
C THR A 199 4.51 -11.89 -50.67
N TYR A 200 4.37 -11.92 -49.34
CA TYR A 200 3.79 -13.02 -48.59
C TYR A 200 2.50 -12.53 -47.96
N GLN A 201 1.38 -13.14 -48.34
CA GLN A 201 0.07 -12.84 -47.77
C GLN A 201 -0.26 -13.86 -46.69
N ILE A 202 -0.48 -13.40 -45.45
CA ILE A 202 -0.87 -14.28 -44.35
C ILE A 202 -2.34 -14.65 -44.50
N LYS A 203 -2.58 -15.88 -44.94
CA LYS A 203 -3.90 -16.52 -45.07
C LYS A 203 -3.80 -17.96 -44.63
N ARG A 204 -4.92 -18.59 -44.27
CA ARG A 204 -4.93 -20.02 -43.90
C ARG A 204 -4.37 -20.92 -44.99
N SER A 205 -4.64 -20.60 -46.26
CA SER A 205 -4.13 -21.36 -47.42
C SER A 205 -2.61 -21.26 -47.61
N ALA A 206 -1.94 -20.30 -46.97
CA ALA A 206 -0.48 -20.11 -47.04
C ALA A 206 0.26 -20.82 -45.90
N LEU A 207 -0.46 -21.37 -44.92
CA LEU A 207 0.11 -22.13 -43.84
C LEU A 207 0.65 -23.47 -44.34
N ALA A 208 1.77 -23.91 -43.76
CA ALA A 208 2.32 -25.23 -44.03
C ALA A 208 1.33 -26.32 -43.59
N PRO A 209 1.17 -27.44 -44.32
CA PRO A 209 0.22 -28.50 -43.99
C PRO A 209 0.38 -29.10 -42.58
N ASN A 210 1.61 -29.08 -42.05
CA ASN A 210 1.94 -29.62 -40.73
C ASN A 210 2.00 -28.53 -39.64
N THR A 211 1.47 -27.34 -39.88
CA THR A 211 1.37 -26.34 -38.81
C THR A 211 0.41 -26.84 -37.73
N ALA A 212 0.86 -26.85 -36.48
CA ALA A 212 0.06 -27.33 -35.35
C ALA A 212 -0.89 -26.26 -34.78
N GLY A 213 -0.83 -25.01 -35.30
CA GLY A 213 -1.67 -23.89 -34.88
C GLY A 213 -2.70 -23.47 -35.94
N VAL A 214 -3.77 -22.80 -35.51
CA VAL A 214 -4.85 -22.32 -36.40
C VAL A 214 -4.86 -20.80 -36.49
N LEU A 215 -4.92 -20.23 -37.69
CA LEU A 215 -4.99 -18.77 -37.86
C LEU A 215 -6.40 -18.23 -37.55
N VAL A 216 -6.50 -17.34 -36.56
CA VAL A 216 -7.78 -16.81 -36.06
C VAL A 216 -8.42 -15.89 -37.09
N LYS A 217 -7.64 -14.96 -37.65
CA LYS A 217 -8.10 -13.94 -38.59
C LYS A 217 -7.39 -14.05 -39.94
N GLU A 218 -8.14 -13.96 -41.03
CA GLU A 218 -7.54 -13.82 -42.36
C GLU A 218 -6.84 -12.47 -42.47
N SER A 219 -5.59 -12.47 -42.92
CA SER A 219 -4.81 -11.25 -43.17
C SER A 219 -4.68 -10.32 -41.94
N PRO A 220 -4.17 -10.82 -40.80
CA PRO A 220 -4.04 -10.05 -39.57
C PRO A 220 -2.99 -8.94 -39.75
N SER A 221 -3.10 -7.82 -39.03
CA SER A 221 -2.13 -6.74 -39.18
C SER A 221 -0.79 -7.16 -38.60
N ILE A 222 0.29 -6.89 -39.33
CA ILE A 222 1.65 -7.19 -38.86
C ILE A 222 2.07 -6.11 -37.86
N ARG A 223 2.71 -6.49 -36.76
CA ARG A 223 3.17 -5.59 -35.69
C ARG A 223 4.67 -5.68 -35.44
N ALA A 224 5.26 -6.84 -35.65
CA ALA A 224 6.69 -7.06 -35.53
C ALA A 224 7.21 -7.87 -36.70
N ILE A 225 8.42 -7.57 -37.15
CA ILE A 225 9.09 -8.33 -38.20
C ILE A 225 10.60 -8.34 -37.97
N VAL A 226 11.22 -9.50 -38.18
CA VAL A 226 12.68 -9.66 -38.16
C VAL A 226 13.07 -10.82 -39.08
N LEU A 227 14.27 -10.77 -39.66
CA LEU A 227 14.84 -11.89 -40.40
C LEU A 227 15.94 -12.54 -39.56
N GLY A 228 15.85 -13.84 -39.35
CA GLY A 228 16.86 -14.62 -38.63
C GLY A 228 17.03 -16.00 -39.27
N HIS A 229 18.28 -16.48 -39.38
CA HIS A 229 18.60 -17.83 -39.88
C HIS A 229 17.92 -18.22 -41.22
N GLY A 230 17.72 -17.24 -42.11
CA GLY A 230 17.12 -17.48 -43.42
C GLY A 230 15.59 -17.49 -43.47
N LYS A 231 14.91 -17.22 -42.36
CA LYS A 231 13.45 -17.17 -42.26
C LYS A 231 12.97 -15.85 -41.68
N ILE A 232 11.73 -15.47 -42.01
CA ILE A 232 11.12 -14.21 -41.55
C ILE A 232 10.23 -14.52 -40.35
N LEU A 233 10.54 -13.95 -39.19
CA LEU A 233 9.67 -14.01 -38.01
C LEU A 233 8.71 -12.82 -38.03
N VAL A 234 7.44 -13.11 -37.74
CA VAL A 234 6.34 -12.17 -37.86
C VAL A 234 5.46 -12.25 -36.61
N GLY A 235 5.21 -11.11 -35.98
CA GLY A 235 4.21 -10.96 -34.92
C GLY A 235 2.96 -10.24 -35.44
N THR A 236 1.78 -10.77 -35.17
CA THR A 236 0.50 -10.21 -35.61
C THR A 236 -0.20 -9.42 -34.51
N ASN A 237 -1.22 -8.64 -34.85
CA ASN A 237 -2.10 -7.99 -33.88
C ASN A 237 -3.14 -8.93 -33.25
N SER A 238 -3.19 -10.18 -33.69
CA SER A 238 -4.14 -11.21 -33.20
C SER A 238 -3.47 -12.20 -32.23
N GLY A 239 -2.23 -11.91 -31.81
CA GLY A 239 -1.50 -12.67 -30.79
C GLY A 239 -0.71 -13.85 -31.37
N GLU A 240 -0.56 -13.96 -32.68
CA GLU A 240 0.23 -15.02 -33.31
C GLU A 240 1.67 -14.57 -33.59
N VAL A 241 2.62 -15.47 -33.29
CA VAL A 241 4.00 -15.38 -33.77
C VAL A 241 4.23 -16.50 -34.78
N MET A 242 4.69 -16.12 -35.97
CA MET A 242 4.81 -17.00 -37.12
C MET A 242 6.18 -16.91 -37.76
N GLU A 243 6.58 -17.98 -38.41
CA GLU A 243 7.79 -18.08 -39.21
C GLU A 243 7.41 -18.28 -40.68
N ILE A 244 7.98 -17.47 -41.58
CA ILE A 244 7.77 -17.56 -43.02
C ILE A 244 9.08 -18.01 -43.67
N ASP A 245 9.01 -19.15 -44.36
CA ASP A 245 10.11 -19.64 -45.19
C ASP A 245 10.23 -18.79 -46.48
N LYS A 246 11.46 -18.57 -46.97
CA LYS A 246 11.70 -17.93 -48.27
C LYS A 246 10.91 -18.59 -49.39
N ALA A 247 10.71 -19.90 -49.35
CA ALA A 247 9.91 -20.65 -50.31
C ALA A 247 8.43 -20.21 -50.33
N GLY A 248 7.86 -19.79 -49.19
CA GLY A 248 6.45 -19.40 -49.07
C GLY A 248 5.68 -20.02 -47.90
N PRO A 249 5.95 -21.28 -47.47
CA PRO A 249 5.22 -21.88 -46.37
C PRO A 249 5.37 -21.10 -45.07
N MET A 250 4.26 -20.99 -44.33
CA MET A 250 4.19 -20.28 -43.06
C MET A 250 3.86 -21.24 -41.91
N THR A 251 4.59 -21.13 -40.80
CA THR A 251 4.40 -21.98 -39.61
C THR A 251 4.07 -21.11 -38.41
N ILE A 252 3.03 -21.48 -37.65
CA ILE A 252 2.69 -20.79 -36.40
C ILE A 252 3.55 -21.37 -35.27
N LEU A 253 4.21 -20.49 -34.51
CA LEU A 253 5.10 -20.87 -33.41
C LEU A 253 4.40 -20.77 -32.05
N THR A 254 3.72 -19.65 -31.80
CA THR A 254 2.96 -19.43 -30.56
C THR A 254 1.75 -18.53 -30.82
N GLN A 255 0.75 -18.62 -29.94
CA GLN A 255 -0.53 -17.94 -30.05
C GLN A 255 -1.01 -17.48 -28.66
N GLY A 256 -1.71 -16.36 -28.62
CA GLY A 256 -2.39 -15.84 -27.43
C GLY A 256 -3.69 -15.11 -27.81
N HIS A 257 -4.43 -14.63 -26.81
CA HIS A 257 -5.56 -13.73 -27.07
C HIS A 257 -5.06 -12.33 -27.49
N SER A 258 -5.95 -11.45 -27.94
CA SER A 258 -5.53 -10.19 -28.58
C SER A 258 -6.30 -8.93 -28.25
N GLU A 259 -7.52 -9.05 -27.72
CA GLU A 259 -8.38 -7.90 -27.45
C GLU A 259 -9.28 -8.17 -26.25
N GLY A 260 -9.38 -7.19 -25.34
CA GLY A 260 -10.17 -7.27 -24.12
C GLY A 260 -9.67 -8.34 -23.15
N GLU A 261 -10.50 -8.69 -22.16
CA GLU A 261 -10.09 -9.58 -21.08
C GLU A 261 -10.35 -11.06 -21.39
N VAL A 262 -9.46 -11.94 -20.92
CA VAL A 262 -9.64 -13.40 -20.94
C VAL A 262 -10.09 -13.86 -19.56
N TRP A 263 -11.23 -14.54 -19.45
CA TRP A 263 -11.82 -14.93 -18.15
C TRP A 263 -12.11 -16.42 -18.03
N GLY A 264 -12.60 -17.04 -19.10
CA GLY A 264 -13.03 -18.42 -19.02
C GLY A 264 -11.86 -19.36 -19.26
N LEU A 265 -11.67 -20.31 -18.35
CA LEU A 265 -10.71 -21.39 -18.45
C LEU A 265 -11.34 -22.71 -17.96
N ALA A 266 -11.29 -23.74 -18.80
CA ALA A 266 -11.73 -25.08 -18.44
C ALA A 266 -10.74 -26.14 -18.90
N MET A 267 -10.51 -27.15 -18.06
CA MET A 267 -9.67 -28.29 -18.37
C MET A 267 -10.53 -29.45 -18.87
N HIS A 268 -10.06 -30.14 -19.90
CA HIS A 268 -10.72 -31.35 -20.37
C HIS A 268 -10.57 -32.47 -19.31
N PRO A 269 -11.61 -33.25 -19.01
CA PRO A 269 -11.59 -34.22 -17.89
C PRO A 269 -10.60 -35.38 -18.08
N SER A 270 -10.32 -35.80 -19.32
CA SER A 270 -9.44 -36.95 -19.60
C SER A 270 -8.27 -36.71 -20.58
N LYS A 271 -8.28 -35.62 -21.36
CA LYS A 271 -7.27 -35.30 -22.37
C LYS A 271 -6.43 -34.14 -21.84
N ALA A 272 -5.17 -34.06 -22.26
CA ALA A 272 -4.28 -32.93 -21.96
C ALA A 272 -4.63 -31.71 -22.83
N THR A 273 -5.90 -31.28 -22.77
CA THR A 273 -6.42 -30.16 -23.54
C THR A 273 -7.24 -29.24 -22.66
N PHE A 274 -7.34 -27.97 -23.04
CA PHE A 274 -8.12 -26.98 -22.29
C PHE A 274 -8.77 -25.95 -23.21
N ALA A 275 -9.80 -25.29 -22.70
CA ALA A 275 -10.57 -24.28 -23.41
C ALA A 275 -10.38 -22.91 -22.76
N THR A 276 -10.27 -21.86 -23.58
CA THR A 276 -10.29 -20.47 -23.12
C THR A 276 -11.30 -19.62 -23.88
N VAL A 277 -11.89 -18.63 -23.20
CA VAL A 277 -12.80 -17.64 -23.80
C VAL A 277 -12.52 -16.23 -23.26
N GLY A 278 -12.78 -15.22 -24.08
CA GLY A 278 -12.62 -13.82 -23.69
C GLY A 278 -13.44 -12.83 -24.48
N ASP A 279 -13.15 -11.55 -24.26
CA ASP A 279 -13.79 -10.40 -24.92
C ASP A 279 -13.46 -10.29 -26.42
N ASP A 280 -12.39 -10.95 -26.90
CA ASP A 280 -12.07 -11.09 -28.33
C ASP A 280 -13.08 -11.96 -29.10
N LYS A 281 -14.14 -12.44 -28.43
CA LYS A 281 -15.22 -13.26 -28.97
C LYS A 281 -14.73 -14.58 -29.54
N THR A 282 -13.58 -15.06 -29.11
CA THR A 282 -13.07 -16.37 -29.51
C THR A 282 -13.23 -17.37 -28.38
N LEU A 283 -13.69 -18.56 -28.75
CA LEU A 283 -13.45 -19.77 -27.98
C LEU A 283 -12.25 -20.47 -28.59
N ARG A 284 -11.23 -20.76 -27.80
CA ARG A 284 -10.00 -21.42 -28.24
C ARG A 284 -9.81 -22.73 -27.51
N MET A 285 -9.41 -23.75 -28.25
CA MET A 285 -9.03 -25.06 -27.72
C MET A 285 -7.53 -25.24 -27.86
N TRP A 286 -6.93 -25.64 -26.75
CA TRP A 286 -5.49 -25.78 -26.60
C TRP A 286 -5.13 -27.21 -26.28
N ASP A 287 -4.03 -27.66 -26.87
CA ASP A 287 -3.36 -28.90 -26.52
C ASP A 287 -2.08 -28.57 -25.76
N MET A 288 -1.87 -29.28 -24.65
CA MET A 288 -0.68 -29.16 -23.80
C MET A 288 0.09 -30.48 -23.71
N GLY A 289 -0.16 -31.43 -24.62
CA GLY A 289 0.63 -32.63 -24.85
C GLY A 289 2.04 -32.35 -25.39
N ASP A 290 2.95 -33.32 -25.24
CA ASP A 290 4.28 -33.37 -25.89
C ASP A 290 5.22 -32.17 -25.65
N GLY A 291 5.05 -31.44 -24.54
CA GLY A 291 5.94 -30.36 -24.14
C GLY A 291 5.76 -29.05 -24.88
N THR A 292 4.73 -28.91 -25.72
CA THR A 292 4.37 -27.64 -26.38
C THR A 292 2.90 -27.30 -26.19
N CYS A 293 2.58 -26.10 -25.70
CA CYS A 293 1.20 -25.63 -25.61
C CYS A 293 0.79 -24.93 -26.92
N LYS A 294 -0.23 -25.44 -27.61
CA LYS A 294 -0.64 -24.96 -28.94
C LYS A 294 -2.15 -24.92 -29.10
N MET A 295 -2.66 -23.96 -29.88
CA MET A 295 -4.09 -23.87 -30.17
C MET A 295 -4.46 -24.79 -31.33
N VAL A 296 -5.26 -25.81 -31.04
CA VAL A 296 -5.66 -26.85 -32.02
C VAL A 296 -6.94 -26.51 -32.76
N ASN A 297 -7.83 -25.70 -32.17
CA ASN A 297 -9.07 -25.30 -32.80
C ASN A 297 -9.62 -23.99 -32.18
N PHE A 298 -10.51 -23.30 -32.89
CA PHE A 298 -11.21 -22.15 -32.35
C PHE A 298 -12.58 -21.93 -33.01
N LYS A 299 -13.46 -21.20 -32.33
CA LYS A 299 -14.77 -20.75 -32.86
C LYS A 299 -14.98 -19.27 -32.57
N LEU A 300 -15.43 -18.54 -33.59
CA LEU A 300 -15.88 -17.16 -33.43
C LEU A 300 -17.29 -17.14 -32.85
N LEU A 301 -17.45 -16.48 -31.71
CA LEU A 301 -18.70 -16.31 -31.00
C LEU A 301 -19.41 -15.04 -31.45
N LYS A 302 -20.73 -15.01 -31.31
CA LYS A 302 -21.53 -13.80 -31.59
C LYS A 302 -21.28 -12.70 -30.55
N GLN A 303 -21.05 -13.11 -29.30
CA GLN A 303 -20.82 -12.23 -28.15
C GLN A 303 -19.52 -12.58 -27.44
N ALA A 304 -19.03 -11.63 -26.64
CA ALA A 304 -17.95 -11.87 -25.68
C ALA A 304 -18.38 -12.92 -24.64
N ALA A 305 -17.42 -13.70 -24.16
CA ALA A 305 -17.68 -14.80 -23.23
C ALA A 305 -16.83 -14.69 -21.96
N ARG A 306 -17.39 -15.14 -20.84
CA ARG A 306 -16.82 -14.96 -19.49
C ARG A 306 -16.42 -16.27 -18.83
N CYS A 307 -17.19 -17.34 -19.03
CA CYS A 307 -16.92 -18.63 -18.41
C CYS A 307 -17.12 -19.77 -19.41
N VAL A 308 -16.47 -20.89 -19.13
CA VAL A 308 -16.51 -22.09 -19.97
C VAL A 308 -16.36 -23.32 -19.08
N ALA A 309 -17.01 -24.44 -19.46
CA ALA A 309 -16.86 -25.72 -18.77
C ALA A 309 -17.05 -26.90 -19.71
N PHE A 310 -16.27 -27.95 -19.51
CA PHE A 310 -16.46 -29.24 -20.17
C PHE A 310 -17.56 -30.06 -19.47
N SER A 311 -18.29 -30.84 -20.26
CA SER A 311 -19.08 -31.94 -19.73
C SER A 311 -18.18 -33.00 -19.10
N PRO A 312 -18.67 -33.80 -18.13
CA PRO A 312 -17.86 -34.83 -17.46
C PRO A 312 -17.28 -35.88 -18.42
N ASP A 313 -17.93 -36.12 -19.56
CA ASP A 313 -17.46 -37.01 -20.63
C ASP A 313 -16.52 -36.32 -21.64
N GLY A 314 -16.34 -35.00 -21.54
CA GLY A 314 -15.52 -34.19 -22.44
C GLY A 314 -16.12 -33.93 -23.82
N GLN A 315 -17.32 -34.45 -24.13
CA GLN A 315 -17.91 -34.39 -25.48
C GLN A 315 -18.61 -33.07 -25.78
N ALA A 316 -19.00 -32.32 -24.75
CA ALA A 316 -19.65 -31.03 -24.87
C ALA A 316 -18.92 -29.94 -24.09
N LEU A 317 -19.03 -28.70 -24.58
CA LEU A 317 -18.46 -27.52 -23.96
C LEU A 317 -19.56 -26.46 -23.81
N ALA A 318 -19.80 -26.01 -22.58
CA ALA A 318 -20.72 -24.93 -22.29
C ALA A 318 -19.96 -23.61 -22.17
N VAL A 319 -20.48 -22.55 -22.77
CA VAL A 319 -19.87 -21.21 -22.80
C VAL A 319 -20.91 -20.18 -22.36
N GLY A 320 -20.61 -19.46 -21.29
CA GLY A 320 -21.41 -18.35 -20.78
C GLY A 320 -20.98 -17.01 -21.40
N GLN A 321 -21.95 -16.24 -21.90
CA GLN A 321 -21.73 -15.00 -22.62
C GLN A 321 -22.03 -13.76 -21.75
N LYS A 322 -21.42 -12.63 -22.14
CA LYS A 322 -21.52 -11.34 -21.44
C LYS A 322 -22.92 -10.71 -21.53
N ASP A 323 -23.73 -11.11 -22.49
CA ASP A 323 -25.11 -10.63 -22.68
C ASP A 323 -26.17 -11.44 -21.91
N GLY A 324 -25.76 -12.40 -21.08
CA GLY A 324 -26.66 -13.28 -20.33
C GLY A 324 -27.16 -14.49 -21.11
N SER A 325 -26.68 -14.69 -22.34
CA SER A 325 -26.89 -15.94 -23.08
C SER A 325 -25.81 -16.98 -22.75
N PHE A 326 -26.10 -18.25 -23.05
CA PHE A 326 -25.09 -19.30 -23.05
C PHE A 326 -25.32 -20.24 -24.22
N ILE A 327 -24.24 -20.88 -24.65
CA ILE A 327 -24.27 -21.91 -25.69
C ILE A 327 -23.63 -23.19 -25.17
N VAL A 328 -24.06 -24.32 -25.71
CA VAL A 328 -23.40 -25.62 -25.56
C VAL A 328 -23.03 -26.09 -26.95
N ILE A 329 -21.77 -26.47 -27.13
CA ILE A 329 -21.23 -26.93 -28.40
C ILE A 329 -20.64 -28.32 -28.25
N ASN A 330 -20.53 -29.04 -29.36
CA ASN A 330 -19.78 -30.30 -29.40
C ASN A 330 -18.27 -30.00 -29.40
N THR A 331 -17.49 -30.69 -28.55
CA THR A 331 -16.04 -30.46 -28.40
C THR A 331 -15.25 -30.85 -29.65
N GLU A 332 -15.71 -31.84 -30.42
CA GLU A 332 -15.00 -32.34 -31.60
C GLU A 332 -15.38 -31.55 -32.86
N THR A 333 -16.68 -31.33 -33.09
CA THR A 333 -17.17 -30.65 -34.31
C THR A 333 -17.29 -29.14 -34.17
N PHE A 334 -17.31 -28.61 -32.94
CA PHE A 334 -17.62 -27.20 -32.62
C PHE A 334 -19.00 -26.73 -33.10
N GLU A 335 -19.88 -27.66 -33.46
CA GLU A 335 -21.27 -27.35 -33.80
C GLU A 335 -22.07 -27.01 -32.55
N GLU A 336 -23.02 -26.09 -32.70
CA GLU A 336 -23.88 -25.65 -31.61
C GLU A 336 -24.96 -26.70 -31.35
N ILE A 337 -25.00 -27.23 -30.12
CA ILE A 337 -26.00 -28.19 -29.64
C ILE A 337 -27.20 -27.44 -29.07
N LEU A 338 -26.93 -26.37 -28.31
CA LEU A 338 -27.95 -25.59 -27.61
C LEU A 338 -27.51 -24.13 -27.51
N ALA A 339 -28.45 -23.20 -27.70
CA ALA A 339 -28.31 -21.81 -27.30
C ALA A 339 -29.56 -21.35 -26.55
N GLN A 340 -29.37 -20.62 -25.46
CA GLN A 340 -30.45 -20.10 -24.63
C GLN A 340 -30.10 -18.70 -24.12
N HIS A 341 -31.12 -17.84 -23.99
CA HIS A 341 -30.99 -16.47 -23.50
C HIS A 341 -32.15 -16.20 -22.53
N HIS A 342 -31.97 -16.56 -21.27
CA HIS A 342 -32.97 -16.36 -20.21
C HIS A 342 -32.62 -15.24 -19.24
N ARG A 343 -31.37 -14.78 -19.25
CA ARG A 343 -30.81 -13.77 -18.33
C ARG A 343 -30.38 -12.55 -19.12
N LYS A 344 -30.30 -11.39 -18.45
CA LYS A 344 -29.97 -10.10 -19.08
C LYS A 344 -28.55 -9.65 -18.81
N GLU A 345 -28.02 -10.07 -17.66
CA GLU A 345 -26.67 -9.78 -17.21
C GLU A 345 -25.73 -10.97 -17.44
N GLU A 346 -24.43 -10.68 -17.48
CA GLU A 346 -23.38 -11.65 -17.85
C GLU A 346 -23.44 -12.96 -17.06
N ILE A 347 -23.11 -14.06 -17.76
CA ILE A 347 -22.97 -15.38 -17.15
C ILE A 347 -21.58 -15.48 -16.53
N CYS A 348 -21.51 -15.36 -15.21
CA CYS A 348 -20.26 -15.37 -14.43
C CYS A 348 -19.62 -16.75 -14.29
N ASP A 349 -20.43 -17.82 -14.17
CA ASP A 349 -19.94 -19.18 -13.99
C ASP A 349 -20.92 -20.19 -14.59
N ILE A 350 -20.39 -21.31 -15.07
CA ILE A 350 -21.15 -22.36 -15.74
C ILE A 350 -20.52 -23.71 -15.46
N GLN A 351 -21.32 -24.69 -15.02
CA GLN A 351 -20.77 -25.98 -14.64
C GLN A 351 -21.76 -27.14 -14.83
N PHE A 352 -21.28 -28.21 -15.44
CA PHE A 352 -22.02 -29.46 -15.54
C PHE A 352 -22.04 -30.19 -14.21
N SER A 353 -23.14 -30.91 -13.93
CA SER A 353 -23.18 -31.84 -12.81
C SER A 353 -22.19 -32.98 -13.01
N PRO A 354 -21.59 -33.54 -11.94
CA PRO A 354 -20.66 -34.66 -12.04
C PRO A 354 -21.27 -35.91 -12.70
N ASP A 355 -22.58 -36.11 -12.51
CA ASP A 355 -23.35 -37.13 -13.24
C ASP A 355 -23.36 -36.79 -14.75
N PRO A 356 -22.73 -37.62 -15.62
CA PRO A 356 -22.60 -37.31 -17.04
C PRO A 356 -23.96 -37.05 -17.69
N GLY A 357 -24.07 -35.92 -18.41
CA GLY A 357 -25.25 -35.57 -19.21
C GLY A 357 -26.53 -35.24 -18.43
N LYS A 358 -26.48 -35.09 -17.09
CA LYS A 358 -27.69 -34.90 -16.29
C LYS A 358 -28.14 -33.44 -16.22
N TYR A 359 -27.33 -32.57 -15.62
CA TYR A 359 -27.65 -31.16 -15.42
C TYR A 359 -26.51 -30.21 -15.79
N LEU A 360 -26.88 -28.98 -16.13
CA LEU A 360 -25.99 -27.84 -16.34
C LEU A 360 -26.48 -26.68 -15.47
N ALA A 361 -25.64 -26.20 -14.57
CA ALA A 361 -25.91 -24.99 -13.79
C ALA A 361 -25.29 -23.77 -14.49
N VAL A 362 -26.08 -22.71 -14.63
CA VAL A 362 -25.71 -21.47 -15.31
C VAL A 362 -25.95 -20.31 -14.34
N ALA A 363 -24.87 -19.68 -13.87
CA ALA A 363 -24.90 -18.60 -12.90
C ALA A 363 -24.79 -17.24 -13.58
N SER A 364 -25.68 -16.32 -13.24
CA SER A 364 -25.74 -14.98 -13.82
C SER A 364 -25.59 -13.90 -12.75
N HIS A 365 -25.05 -12.75 -13.16
CA HIS A 365 -25.04 -11.52 -12.38
C HIS A 365 -26.45 -10.97 -12.06
N ASP A 366 -27.52 -11.53 -12.66
CA ASP A 366 -28.92 -11.29 -12.25
C ASP A 366 -29.27 -11.88 -10.85
N ASN A 367 -28.31 -12.43 -10.11
CA ASN A 367 -28.47 -13.10 -8.79
C ASN A 367 -29.17 -14.47 -8.86
N PHE A 368 -29.15 -15.13 -10.02
CA PHE A 368 -29.79 -16.43 -10.23
C PHE A 368 -28.81 -17.49 -10.71
N VAL A 369 -29.05 -18.73 -10.30
CA VAL A 369 -28.47 -19.92 -10.93
C VAL A 369 -29.61 -20.73 -11.56
N ASP A 370 -29.57 -20.88 -12.88
CA ASP A 370 -30.53 -21.71 -13.61
C ASP A 370 -29.97 -23.12 -13.82
N ILE A 371 -30.80 -24.13 -13.58
CA ILE A 371 -30.46 -25.54 -13.78
C ILE A 371 -31.17 -26.04 -15.03
N TYR A 372 -30.41 -26.49 -16.01
CA TYR A 372 -30.89 -27.09 -17.25
C TYR A 372 -30.69 -28.59 -17.22
N SER A 373 -31.64 -29.33 -17.79
CA SER A 373 -31.42 -30.74 -18.13
C SER A 373 -30.73 -30.80 -19.48
N VAL A 374 -29.55 -31.40 -19.54
CA VAL A 374 -28.77 -31.50 -20.78
C VAL A 374 -29.50 -32.38 -21.79
N LEU A 375 -30.01 -33.55 -21.36
CA LEU A 375 -30.79 -34.46 -22.20
C LEU A 375 -32.09 -33.83 -22.76
N LYS A 376 -32.79 -33.04 -21.96
CA LYS A 376 -34.10 -32.46 -22.34
C LYS A 376 -33.99 -31.04 -22.89
N THR A 377 -32.77 -30.50 -22.97
CA THR A 377 -32.44 -29.14 -23.43
C THR A 377 -33.36 -28.03 -22.88
N LYS A 378 -33.82 -28.18 -21.64
CA LYS A 378 -34.78 -27.27 -21.01
C LYS A 378 -34.39 -26.93 -19.58
N ARG A 379 -34.79 -25.74 -19.14
CA ARG A 379 -34.66 -25.31 -17.75
C ARG A 379 -35.58 -26.14 -16.85
N VAL A 380 -35.02 -26.74 -15.80
CA VAL A 380 -35.72 -27.62 -14.85
C VAL A 380 -35.80 -27.05 -13.44
N GLY A 381 -35.00 -26.02 -13.12
CA GLY A 381 -35.12 -25.27 -11.88
C GLY A 381 -34.32 -23.98 -11.87
N THR A 382 -34.55 -23.17 -10.85
CA THR A 382 -33.90 -21.87 -10.65
C THR A 382 -33.64 -21.68 -9.17
N CYS A 383 -32.38 -21.50 -8.79
CA CYS A 383 -31.95 -21.12 -7.46
C CYS A 383 -32.20 -19.61 -7.26
N LYS A 384 -32.95 -19.25 -6.21
CA LYS A 384 -33.30 -17.86 -5.88
C LYS A 384 -32.92 -17.53 -4.45
N GLY A 385 -32.61 -16.26 -4.19
CA GLY A 385 -32.39 -15.74 -2.83
C GLY A 385 -30.96 -15.34 -2.50
N ALA A 386 -30.09 -15.18 -3.51
CA ALA A 386 -28.83 -14.45 -3.37
C ALA A 386 -29.11 -12.94 -3.24
N SER A 387 -28.41 -12.28 -2.32
CA SER A 387 -28.59 -10.84 -2.07
C SER A 387 -27.80 -9.95 -3.04
N SER A 388 -26.86 -10.54 -3.78
CA SER A 388 -25.99 -9.88 -4.76
C SER A 388 -25.65 -10.84 -5.91
N TYR A 389 -24.89 -10.35 -6.89
CA TYR A 389 -24.49 -11.10 -8.07
C TYR A 389 -23.72 -12.36 -7.68
N ILE A 390 -23.92 -13.42 -8.46
CA ILE A 390 -23.23 -14.69 -8.25
C ILE A 390 -21.79 -14.54 -8.73
N THR A 391 -20.84 -15.15 -8.02
CA THR A 391 -19.42 -15.14 -8.41
C THR A 391 -18.95 -16.53 -8.83
N HIS A 392 -19.33 -17.57 -8.07
CA HIS A 392 -18.87 -18.94 -8.31
C HIS A 392 -19.96 -19.95 -7.96
N ILE A 393 -19.93 -21.09 -8.63
CA ILE A 393 -20.72 -22.27 -8.29
C ILE A 393 -19.86 -23.53 -8.22
N ASP A 394 -20.23 -24.49 -7.37
CA ASP A 394 -19.66 -25.84 -7.39
C ASP A 394 -20.72 -26.90 -7.04
N TRP A 395 -20.57 -28.09 -7.62
CA TRP A 395 -21.45 -29.23 -7.36
C TRP A 395 -20.86 -30.15 -6.28
N ASP A 396 -21.71 -30.75 -5.45
CA ASP A 396 -21.28 -31.91 -4.69
C ASP A 396 -21.01 -33.11 -5.61
N LEU A 397 -20.13 -34.02 -5.21
CA LEU A 397 -19.77 -35.21 -6.00
C LEU A 397 -20.97 -36.09 -6.39
N ARG A 398 -22.12 -35.96 -5.71
CA ARG A 398 -23.36 -36.71 -5.99
C ARG A 398 -24.31 -35.98 -6.94
N GLY A 399 -24.01 -34.74 -7.35
CA GLY A 399 -24.86 -33.93 -8.23
C GLY A 399 -26.22 -33.57 -7.64
N LYS A 400 -26.34 -33.49 -6.31
CA LYS A 400 -27.58 -33.19 -5.56
C LYS A 400 -27.59 -31.80 -4.95
N VAL A 401 -26.43 -31.26 -4.60
CA VAL A 401 -26.29 -29.95 -3.95
C VAL A 401 -25.38 -29.05 -4.78
N ILE A 402 -25.80 -27.79 -4.93
CA ILE A 402 -25.02 -26.73 -5.56
C ILE A 402 -24.63 -25.73 -4.47
N MET A 403 -23.34 -25.47 -4.33
CA MET A 403 -22.79 -24.34 -3.59
C MET A 403 -22.74 -23.11 -4.49
N VAL A 404 -23.08 -21.96 -3.94
CA VAL A 404 -23.16 -20.68 -4.66
C VAL A 404 -22.52 -19.60 -3.81
N ASN A 405 -21.52 -18.92 -4.36
CA ASN A 405 -20.87 -17.76 -3.75
C ASN A 405 -21.40 -16.47 -4.38
N THR A 406 -21.53 -15.42 -3.56
CA THR A 406 -22.07 -14.12 -4.01
C THR A 406 -21.11 -12.97 -3.72
N GLY A 407 -21.28 -11.85 -4.44
CA GLY A 407 -20.54 -10.61 -4.18
C GLY A 407 -20.80 -9.99 -2.79
N ALA A 408 -21.83 -10.46 -2.07
CA ALA A 408 -22.13 -10.02 -0.70
C ALA A 408 -21.43 -10.88 0.38
N LYS A 409 -20.40 -11.66 0.01
CA LYS A 409 -19.71 -12.64 0.87
C LYS A 409 -20.62 -13.77 1.36
N GLU A 410 -21.71 -14.10 0.65
CA GLU A 410 -22.61 -15.18 1.05
C GLU A 410 -22.18 -16.52 0.45
N GLN A 411 -22.28 -17.58 1.25
CA GLN A 411 -22.18 -18.97 0.80
C GLN A 411 -23.58 -19.61 0.94
N LEU A 412 -24.19 -19.94 -0.20
CA LEU A 412 -25.56 -20.46 -0.28
C LEU A 412 -25.57 -21.88 -0.84
N PHE A 413 -26.55 -22.68 -0.41
CA PHE A 413 -26.69 -24.08 -0.82
C PHE A 413 -28.07 -24.34 -1.38
N PHE A 414 -28.13 -25.05 -2.50
CA PHE A 414 -29.38 -25.38 -3.19
C PHE A 414 -29.47 -26.86 -3.56
N GLU A 415 -30.65 -27.44 -3.36
CA GLU A 415 -30.98 -28.80 -3.80
C GLU A 415 -31.36 -28.79 -5.30
N ALA A 416 -30.61 -29.55 -6.09
CA ALA A 416 -30.90 -29.80 -7.50
C ALA A 416 -31.92 -30.94 -7.67
N PRO A 417 -32.77 -30.93 -8.72
CA PRO A 417 -32.80 -29.95 -9.81
C PRO A 417 -33.75 -28.78 -9.58
N ARG A 418 -34.53 -28.77 -8.48
CA ARG A 418 -35.59 -27.76 -8.26
C ARG A 418 -35.05 -26.38 -7.87
N GLY A 419 -33.81 -26.31 -7.39
CA GLY A 419 -33.19 -25.05 -6.92
C GLY A 419 -33.73 -24.61 -5.56
N LYS A 420 -34.11 -25.56 -4.69
CA LYS A 420 -34.65 -25.26 -3.37
C LYS A 420 -33.50 -24.93 -2.41
N ARG A 421 -33.53 -23.76 -1.76
CA ARG A 421 -32.51 -23.36 -0.77
C ARG A 421 -32.52 -24.32 0.43
N ILE A 422 -31.34 -24.76 0.83
CA ILE A 422 -31.10 -25.55 2.05
C ILE A 422 -30.14 -24.79 2.97
N THR A 423 -30.24 -25.03 4.27
CA THR A 423 -29.34 -24.43 5.28
C THR A 423 -28.48 -25.55 5.84
N LEU A 424 -27.17 -25.46 5.65
CA LEU A 424 -26.17 -26.42 6.14
C LEU A 424 -25.32 -25.75 7.22
N ARG A 425 -24.92 -26.50 8.25
CA ARG A 425 -23.95 -26.02 9.26
C ARG A 425 -22.52 -26.21 8.74
N SER A 426 -21.55 -25.41 9.18
CA SER A 426 -20.15 -25.50 8.70
C SER A 426 -19.56 -26.92 8.83
N ALA A 427 -19.81 -27.61 9.94
CA ALA A 427 -19.36 -28.99 10.16
C ALA A 427 -20.01 -30.03 9.23
N GLU A 428 -21.14 -29.70 8.59
CA GLU A 428 -21.76 -30.55 7.56
C GLU A 428 -21.13 -30.25 6.20
N VAL A 429 -20.85 -28.98 5.89
CA VAL A 429 -20.21 -28.52 4.64
C VAL A 429 -18.83 -29.15 4.46
N GLU A 430 -18.04 -29.26 5.53
CA GLU A 430 -16.72 -29.91 5.52
C GLU A 430 -16.77 -31.40 5.19
N LYS A 431 -17.93 -32.06 5.36
CA LYS A 431 -18.11 -33.49 5.05
C LYS A 431 -18.52 -33.74 3.61
N PHE A 432 -18.89 -32.70 2.85
CA PHE A 432 -19.18 -32.83 1.43
C PHE A 432 -17.87 -32.93 0.65
N GLY A 433 -17.76 -33.95 -0.20
CA GLY A 433 -16.81 -33.92 -1.30
C GLY A 433 -17.38 -33.05 -2.41
N TRP A 434 -16.67 -31.97 -2.75
CA TRP A 434 -17.03 -31.07 -3.84
C TRP A 434 -16.29 -31.46 -5.11
N SER A 435 -16.92 -31.24 -6.27
CA SER A 435 -16.45 -31.80 -7.53
C SER A 435 -15.13 -31.22 -8.00
N SER A 436 -14.87 -29.95 -7.74
CA SER A 436 -13.73 -29.25 -8.33
C SER A 436 -13.12 -28.18 -7.43
N TRP A 437 -13.82 -27.82 -6.36
CA TRP A 437 -13.48 -26.80 -5.39
C TRP A 437 -13.03 -25.50 -6.07
N THR A 438 -13.95 -24.93 -6.85
CA THR A 438 -13.73 -23.70 -7.63
C THR A 438 -14.16 -22.45 -6.87
N CYS A 439 -14.97 -22.63 -5.83
CA CYS A 439 -15.48 -21.57 -4.97
C CYS A 439 -14.42 -21.02 -4.00
N VAL A 440 -14.33 -19.70 -3.95
CA VAL A 440 -13.36 -18.94 -3.13
C VAL A 440 -13.82 -18.66 -1.68
N LEU A 441 -15.05 -19.04 -1.34
CA LEU A 441 -15.63 -18.90 0.01
C LEU A 441 -16.00 -20.28 0.55
N GLY A 442 -15.61 -20.54 1.80
CA GLY A 442 -15.94 -21.75 2.54
C GLY A 442 -15.03 -21.94 3.75
N PRO A 443 -15.43 -22.78 4.72
CA PRO A 443 -14.65 -23.00 5.95
C PRO A 443 -13.26 -23.60 5.69
N THR A 444 -13.09 -24.36 4.60
CA THR A 444 -11.82 -24.99 4.22
C THR A 444 -10.94 -24.13 3.30
N CYS A 445 -11.35 -22.90 2.99
CA CYS A 445 -10.54 -21.96 2.19
C CYS A 445 -10.55 -20.52 2.74
N GLU A 446 -10.88 -20.31 4.02
CA GLU A 446 -10.87 -18.96 4.64
C GLU A 446 -9.50 -18.28 4.57
N GLY A 447 -8.40 -19.05 4.58
CA GLY A 447 -7.04 -18.52 4.62
C GLY A 447 -6.46 -18.03 3.29
N ILE A 448 -7.18 -18.17 2.17
CA ILE A 448 -6.71 -17.72 0.85
C ILE A 448 -6.75 -16.19 0.70
N TRP A 449 -7.54 -15.52 1.54
CA TRP A 449 -7.82 -14.09 1.44
C TRP A 449 -6.67 -13.24 2.02
N PRO A 450 -6.12 -12.28 1.25
CA PRO A 450 -5.13 -11.34 1.75
C PRO A 450 -5.65 -10.46 2.91
N PRO A 451 -4.76 -9.87 3.72
CA PRO A 451 -5.17 -8.86 4.71
C PRO A 451 -5.87 -7.68 4.03
N LYS A 452 -7.03 -7.27 4.57
CA LYS A 452 -7.85 -6.15 4.07
C LYS A 452 -8.46 -6.35 2.67
N SER A 453 -8.58 -7.59 2.19
CA SER A 453 -9.12 -7.88 0.86
C SER A 453 -10.64 -7.76 0.76
N ASP A 454 -11.13 -7.39 -0.42
CA ASP A 454 -12.54 -7.54 -0.81
C ASP A 454 -12.81 -8.98 -1.30
N VAL A 455 -14.09 -9.38 -1.51
CA VAL A 455 -14.48 -10.66 -2.14
C VAL A 455 -14.02 -10.77 -3.58
N THR A 456 -13.69 -9.65 -4.22
CA THR A 456 -13.28 -9.65 -5.63
C THR A 456 -11.80 -9.96 -5.82
N ASP A 457 -10.98 -9.78 -4.78
CA ASP A 457 -9.52 -9.85 -4.94
C ASP A 457 -9.00 -11.25 -5.29
N VAL A 458 -9.76 -12.31 -5.00
CA VAL A 458 -9.44 -13.69 -5.40
C VAL A 458 -10.45 -14.12 -6.46
N ASN A 459 -9.97 -14.23 -7.71
CA ASN A 459 -10.78 -14.42 -8.90
C ASN A 459 -11.16 -15.88 -9.15
N ALA A 460 -10.30 -16.83 -8.77
CA ALA A 460 -10.54 -18.25 -8.99
C ALA A 460 -9.76 -19.12 -8.01
N SER A 461 -10.26 -20.34 -7.80
CA SER A 461 -9.55 -21.39 -7.10
C SER A 461 -9.65 -22.72 -7.84
N SER A 462 -8.69 -23.61 -7.61
CA SER A 462 -8.69 -24.96 -8.16
C SER A 462 -7.90 -25.91 -7.25
N LEU A 463 -8.54 -26.99 -6.82
CA LEU A 463 -7.94 -28.00 -5.95
C LEU A 463 -7.39 -29.18 -6.77
N ALA A 464 -6.13 -29.54 -6.51
CA ALA A 464 -5.49 -30.76 -7.02
C ALA A 464 -5.32 -31.78 -5.91
N ASP A 465 -5.55 -33.06 -6.25
CA ASP A 465 -5.25 -34.25 -5.44
C ASP A 465 -5.78 -34.21 -3.99
N GLY A 466 -6.78 -33.38 -3.73
CA GLY A 466 -7.38 -33.18 -2.40
C GLY A 466 -6.48 -32.48 -1.36
N HIS A 467 -5.30 -32.00 -1.72
CA HIS A 467 -4.34 -31.41 -0.75
C HIS A 467 -3.60 -30.15 -1.24
N LEU A 468 -3.72 -29.78 -2.52
CA LEU A 468 -3.01 -28.62 -3.08
C LEU A 468 -3.98 -27.66 -3.75
N LEU A 469 -4.19 -26.48 -3.15
CA LEU A 469 -5.12 -25.46 -3.67
C LEU A 469 -4.33 -24.37 -4.40
N ALA A 470 -4.68 -24.14 -5.67
CA ALA A 470 -4.21 -23.00 -6.45
C ALA A 470 -5.25 -21.87 -6.40
N THR A 471 -4.79 -20.62 -6.36
CA THR A 471 -5.65 -19.44 -6.46
C THR A 471 -5.09 -18.42 -7.44
N ALA A 472 -5.99 -17.64 -8.03
CA ALA A 472 -5.71 -16.51 -8.90
C ALA A 472 -6.21 -15.22 -8.23
N ASP A 473 -5.46 -14.12 -8.35
CA ASP A 473 -5.83 -12.85 -7.72
C ASP A 473 -5.69 -11.62 -8.63
N ASP A 474 -6.29 -10.51 -8.18
CA ASP A 474 -6.27 -9.21 -8.85
C ASP A 474 -4.88 -8.54 -8.91
N PHE A 475 -3.93 -9.07 -8.14
CA PHE A 475 -2.57 -8.55 -8.06
C PHE A 475 -1.62 -9.19 -9.09
N GLY A 476 -2.12 -10.11 -9.92
CA GLY A 476 -1.33 -10.78 -10.95
C GLY A 476 -0.56 -12.00 -10.42
N PHE A 477 -0.90 -12.49 -9.23
CA PHE A 477 -0.23 -13.65 -8.63
C PHE A 477 -1.03 -14.93 -8.80
N VAL A 478 -0.28 -16.02 -9.02
CA VAL A 478 -0.75 -17.39 -8.81
C VAL A 478 -0.19 -17.86 -7.48
N LYS A 479 -1.05 -18.33 -6.57
CA LYS A 479 -0.64 -18.79 -5.23
C LYS A 479 -1.01 -20.25 -5.02
N LEU A 480 -0.10 -21.02 -4.42
CA LEU A 480 -0.30 -22.42 -4.04
C LEU A 480 -0.34 -22.56 -2.51
N PHE A 481 -1.39 -23.22 -2.00
CA PHE A 481 -1.65 -23.47 -0.59
C PHE A 481 -1.80 -24.97 -0.32
N GLU A 482 -1.50 -25.39 0.91
CA GLU A 482 -1.86 -26.72 1.41
C GLU A 482 -3.34 -26.72 1.87
N TYR A 483 -4.11 -27.67 1.35
CA TYR A 483 -5.55 -27.77 1.60
C TYR A 483 -5.85 -28.77 2.73
N PRO A 484 -6.75 -28.46 3.69
CA PRO A 484 -7.62 -27.28 3.75
C PRO A 484 -6.90 -26.02 4.25
N VAL A 485 -7.21 -24.89 3.61
CA VAL A 485 -6.62 -23.58 3.90
C VAL A 485 -7.42 -22.90 5.01
N THR A 486 -7.20 -23.34 6.25
CA THR A 486 -7.92 -22.86 7.44
C THR A 486 -7.13 -21.79 8.20
N GLY A 487 -7.86 -20.90 8.89
CA GLY A 487 -7.26 -19.77 9.63
C GLY A 487 -6.94 -18.56 8.75
N LYS A 488 -6.65 -17.41 9.36
CA LYS A 488 -6.30 -16.18 8.62
C LYS A 488 -4.81 -16.20 8.25
N PHE A 489 -4.49 -15.81 7.02
CA PHE A 489 -3.12 -15.68 6.49
C PHE A 489 -2.38 -17.01 6.33
N ALA A 490 -2.99 -17.96 5.60
CA ALA A 490 -2.34 -19.24 5.34
C ALA A 490 -1.04 -19.06 4.54
N LYS A 491 -0.04 -19.91 4.81
CA LYS A 491 1.21 -19.91 4.06
C LYS A 491 0.95 -20.33 2.61
N PHE A 492 1.61 -19.66 1.67
CA PHE A 492 1.53 -20.00 0.25
C PHE A 492 2.87 -19.82 -0.45
N LYS A 493 3.04 -20.53 -1.57
CA LYS A 493 4.06 -20.21 -2.58
C LYS A 493 3.45 -19.27 -3.60
N LYS A 494 4.13 -18.16 -3.91
CA LYS A 494 3.70 -17.20 -4.94
C LYS A 494 4.47 -17.42 -6.24
N TYR A 495 3.79 -17.26 -7.36
CA TYR A 495 4.36 -17.33 -8.69
C TYR A 495 3.98 -16.06 -9.44
N MET A 496 4.98 -15.44 -10.06
CA MET A 496 4.84 -14.21 -10.85
C MET A 496 4.99 -14.56 -12.33
N GLY A 497 4.13 -13.99 -13.17
CA GLY A 497 4.20 -14.20 -14.62
C GLY A 497 3.20 -13.33 -15.39
N HIS A 498 1.99 -13.17 -14.86
CA HIS A 498 1.00 -12.25 -15.40
C HIS A 498 1.35 -10.80 -15.04
N SER A 499 1.12 -9.88 -15.99
CA SER A 499 1.35 -8.43 -15.80
C SER A 499 0.06 -7.67 -15.46
N ALA A 500 -1.07 -8.37 -15.46
CA ALA A 500 -2.38 -7.90 -15.03
C ALA A 500 -3.00 -8.91 -14.05
N HIS A 501 -4.22 -8.63 -13.58
CA HIS A 501 -4.98 -9.56 -12.73
C HIS A 501 -5.09 -10.95 -13.37
N VAL A 502 -4.90 -12.00 -12.56
CA VAL A 502 -5.09 -13.39 -13.00
C VAL A 502 -6.57 -13.69 -12.84
N THR A 503 -7.26 -13.94 -13.95
CA THR A 503 -8.71 -14.13 -13.96
C THR A 503 -9.12 -15.56 -13.63
N ASN A 504 -8.26 -16.55 -13.90
CA ASN A 504 -8.60 -17.95 -13.69
C ASN A 504 -7.37 -18.85 -13.51
N VAL A 505 -7.56 -19.95 -12.80
CA VAL A 505 -6.57 -21.03 -12.61
C VAL A 505 -7.24 -22.41 -12.64
N ARG A 506 -6.65 -23.36 -13.36
CA ARG A 506 -7.14 -24.76 -13.41
C ARG A 506 -6.00 -25.77 -13.45
N TRP A 507 -6.07 -26.78 -12.58
CA TRP A 507 -5.19 -27.93 -12.63
C TRP A 507 -5.53 -28.87 -13.77
N SER A 508 -4.50 -29.43 -14.40
CA SER A 508 -4.67 -30.52 -15.36
C SER A 508 -5.26 -31.76 -14.69
N GLN A 509 -5.89 -32.61 -15.49
CA GLN A 509 -6.50 -33.89 -15.12
C GLN A 509 -5.58 -34.83 -14.33
N ASP A 510 -4.27 -34.71 -14.50
CA ASP A 510 -3.23 -35.49 -13.82
C ASP A 510 -2.50 -34.69 -12.73
N SER A 511 -2.95 -33.47 -12.43
CA SER A 511 -2.34 -32.53 -11.48
C SER A 511 -0.86 -32.23 -11.73
N SER A 512 -0.35 -32.49 -12.95
CA SER A 512 1.05 -32.28 -13.34
C SER A 512 1.33 -30.87 -13.85
N LYS A 513 0.28 -30.17 -14.30
CA LYS A 513 0.36 -28.81 -14.82
C LYS A 513 -0.76 -27.95 -14.25
N LEU A 514 -0.48 -26.68 -14.06
CA LEU A 514 -1.48 -25.66 -13.72
C LEU A 514 -1.56 -24.69 -14.89
N VAL A 515 -2.76 -24.30 -15.31
CA VAL A 515 -2.97 -23.27 -16.34
C VAL A 515 -3.55 -22.04 -15.69
N SER A 516 -3.03 -20.86 -16.04
CA SER A 516 -3.57 -19.57 -15.64
C SER A 516 -3.86 -18.66 -16.85
N THR A 517 -4.87 -17.82 -16.71
CA THR A 517 -5.23 -16.79 -17.69
C THR A 517 -5.10 -15.42 -17.06
N GLY A 518 -4.47 -14.48 -17.77
CA GLY A 518 -4.43 -13.09 -17.35
C GLY A 518 -5.45 -12.26 -18.12
N GLY A 519 -6.12 -11.36 -17.40
CA GLY A 519 -7.22 -10.56 -17.94
C GLY A 519 -6.72 -9.60 -19.01
N ALA A 520 -6.09 -8.51 -18.59
CA ALA A 520 -5.63 -7.45 -19.50
C ALA A 520 -4.31 -7.76 -20.22
N ASP A 521 -3.51 -8.73 -19.75
CA ASP A 521 -2.30 -9.16 -20.45
C ASP A 521 -2.58 -10.15 -21.58
N THR A 522 -3.80 -10.71 -21.64
CA THR A 522 -4.30 -11.64 -22.65
C THR A 522 -3.49 -12.95 -22.79
N ALA A 523 -2.63 -13.23 -21.81
CA ALA A 523 -1.71 -14.35 -21.82
C ALA A 523 -2.36 -15.59 -21.19
N VAL A 524 -1.92 -16.75 -21.70
CA VAL A 524 -2.20 -18.05 -21.09
C VAL A 524 -0.86 -18.65 -20.68
N ILE A 525 -0.68 -18.91 -19.38
CA ILE A 525 0.58 -19.43 -18.83
C ILE A 525 0.34 -20.86 -18.32
N VAL A 526 1.23 -21.78 -18.71
CA VAL A 526 1.21 -23.17 -18.28
C VAL A 526 2.39 -23.42 -17.34
N TRP A 527 2.09 -23.70 -16.08
CA TRP A 527 3.05 -24.00 -15.02
C TRP A 527 3.24 -25.51 -14.90
N LYS A 528 4.48 -25.97 -14.81
CA LYS A 528 4.80 -27.39 -14.60
C LYS A 528 5.03 -27.66 -13.13
N ARG A 529 4.40 -28.71 -12.58
CA ARG A 529 4.67 -29.24 -11.24
C ARG A 529 5.87 -30.18 -11.29
N GLU A 530 6.88 -29.93 -10.48
CA GLU A 530 8.01 -30.86 -10.31
C GLU A 530 7.64 -31.98 -9.34
N SER A 531 7.92 -33.24 -9.70
CA SER A 531 7.73 -34.39 -8.82
C SER A 531 8.92 -34.55 -7.86
N MET A 532 8.65 -34.96 -6.61
CA MET A 532 9.63 -35.21 -5.54
C MET A 532 10.52 -36.44 -5.82
N GLY A 533 11.31 -36.41 -6.89
CA GLY A 533 12.02 -37.59 -7.39
C GLY A 533 13.24 -37.34 -8.27
N SER A 534 14.01 -36.25 -8.08
CA SER A 534 15.41 -36.18 -8.50
C SER A 534 16.11 -34.98 -7.87
N ILE A 535 16.54 -35.09 -6.62
CA ILE A 535 17.46 -34.10 -6.03
C ILE A 535 18.86 -34.41 -6.55
N GLY A 536 19.19 -33.85 -7.72
CA GLY A 536 20.56 -33.63 -8.16
C GLY A 536 21.02 -32.27 -7.66
N ARG A 537 22.03 -32.24 -6.78
CA ARG A 537 22.70 -31.02 -6.34
C ARG A 537 23.24 -30.25 -7.56
N GLY A 538 22.58 -29.15 -7.89
CA GLY A 538 23.07 -28.12 -8.79
C GLY A 538 22.76 -26.78 -8.17
N HIS A 539 23.76 -26.15 -7.57
CA HIS A 539 23.71 -24.74 -7.19
C HIS A 539 23.48 -23.90 -8.44
N GLY A 540 22.23 -23.47 -8.63
CA GLY A 540 21.85 -22.38 -9.52
C GLY A 540 21.33 -21.25 -8.66
N GLU A 541 22.21 -20.29 -8.35
CA GLU A 541 21.89 -19.06 -7.61
C GLU A 541 20.73 -18.32 -8.29
N SER A 542 19.59 -18.32 -7.60
CA SER A 542 18.44 -17.44 -7.78
C SER A 542 18.25 -16.73 -6.44
N ASP A 543 18.81 -15.53 -6.34
CA ASP A 543 18.99 -14.77 -5.09
C ASP A 543 17.71 -14.04 -4.61
N ASP A 544 16.52 -14.46 -5.07
CA ASP A 544 15.25 -13.78 -4.76
C ASP A 544 14.12 -14.69 -4.22
N SER A 545 14.45 -15.90 -3.76
CA SER A 545 13.49 -16.67 -2.95
C SER A 545 14.10 -17.62 -1.92
N ASP A 546 15.21 -17.25 -1.30
CA ASP A 546 15.58 -17.83 0.01
C ASP A 546 14.68 -17.24 1.12
N THR A 547 13.36 -17.39 0.96
CA THR A 547 12.48 -17.48 2.13
C THR A 547 12.51 -18.93 2.59
N ASP A 548 13.60 -19.29 3.29
CA ASP A 548 13.64 -20.37 4.26
C ASP A 548 12.59 -20.07 5.36
N ASP A 549 11.29 -20.20 5.06
CA ASP A 549 10.19 -20.02 6.02
C ASP A 549 9.64 -21.38 6.50
N GLU A 550 10.54 -22.37 6.55
CA GLU A 550 10.39 -23.49 7.47
C GLU A 550 10.66 -22.99 8.90
N GLU A 551 9.61 -23.04 9.72
CA GLU A 551 9.65 -22.98 11.19
C GLU A 551 10.09 -21.65 11.86
N GLU A 552 9.92 -20.48 11.26
CA GLU A 552 9.89 -19.24 12.07
C GLU A 552 8.55 -19.15 12.83
N GLY A 553 8.60 -19.16 14.16
CA GLY A 553 7.40 -18.99 14.99
C GLY A 553 6.73 -17.64 14.69
N TYR A 554 5.46 -17.67 14.26
CA TYR A 554 4.73 -16.45 13.92
C TYR A 554 4.50 -15.57 15.15
N ASP A 555 5.01 -14.33 15.14
CA ASP A 555 4.63 -13.29 16.07
C ASP A 555 4.10 -12.06 15.32
N SER A 556 2.86 -11.67 15.63
CA SER A 556 2.17 -10.56 14.95
C SER A 556 2.89 -9.21 15.11
N ASP A 557 3.63 -8.97 16.20
CA ASP A 557 4.35 -7.72 16.43
C ASP A 557 5.59 -7.63 15.54
N VAL A 558 6.31 -8.74 15.37
CA VAL A 558 7.48 -8.81 14.50
C VAL A 558 7.08 -8.74 13.02
N ALA A 559 6.02 -9.47 12.63
CA ALA A 559 5.49 -9.43 11.28
C ALA A 559 5.04 -8.01 10.89
N ARG A 560 4.31 -7.33 11.79
CA ARG A 560 3.95 -5.91 11.58
C ARG A 560 5.20 -5.08 11.32
N GLU A 561 6.20 -5.12 12.20
CA GLU A 561 7.42 -4.33 12.00
C GLU A 561 8.19 -4.67 10.73
N LYS A 562 8.19 -5.91 10.28
CA LYS A 562 8.78 -6.27 8.98
C LYS A 562 8.08 -5.53 7.83
N ASP A 563 6.77 -5.39 7.92
CA ASP A 563 5.90 -4.92 6.84
C ASP A 563 5.47 -3.44 6.99
N ILE A 564 5.96 -2.71 8.00
CA ILE A 564 5.66 -1.27 8.13
C ILE A 564 6.27 -0.53 6.93
N ASP A 565 5.39 -0.07 6.05
CA ASP A 565 5.73 0.86 4.99
C ASP A 565 5.68 2.30 5.52
N TYR A 566 6.85 2.82 5.88
CA TYR A 566 7.00 4.23 6.23
C TYR A 566 6.78 5.15 5.03
N THR A 567 6.96 4.68 3.80
CA THR A 567 6.95 5.54 2.60
C THR A 567 5.56 5.95 2.14
N SER A 568 4.54 5.09 2.31
CA SER A 568 3.14 5.50 2.09
C SER A 568 2.67 6.61 3.04
N LYS A 569 3.36 6.80 4.17
CA LYS A 569 3.06 7.86 5.15
C LYS A 569 3.69 9.22 4.81
N ILE A 570 4.64 9.26 3.88
CA ILE A 570 5.30 10.52 3.43
C ILE A 570 4.32 11.39 2.62
N TYR A 571 3.20 10.82 2.14
CA TYR A 571 2.19 11.55 1.36
C TYR A 571 1.09 12.08 2.27
N ILE A 572 1.06 13.41 2.42
CA ILE A 572 -0.07 14.19 2.95
C ILE A 572 -1.23 14.05 1.96
N ASN A 573 -1.95 12.94 2.03
CA ASN A 573 -3.26 12.85 1.38
C ASN A 573 -4.23 13.65 2.25
N PRO A 574 -5.04 14.56 1.68
CA PRO A 574 -6.08 15.24 2.44
C PRO A 574 -6.95 14.20 3.14
N MET A 575 -7.10 14.29 4.46
CA MET A 575 -7.88 13.30 5.23
C MET A 575 -9.35 13.20 4.74
N ARG A 576 -9.83 14.20 4.00
CA ARG A 576 -11.19 14.31 3.46
C ARG A 576 -11.31 14.11 1.95
N ALA A 577 -10.53 13.20 1.36
CA ALA A 577 -10.60 12.86 -0.08
C ALA A 577 -11.99 12.40 -0.60
N LYS A 578 -12.99 12.17 0.28
CA LYS A 578 -14.36 11.76 -0.09
C LYS A 578 -15.36 12.91 -0.22
N GLY A 579 -14.98 14.16 0.07
CA GLY A 579 -15.88 15.31 -0.03
C GLY A 579 -15.95 15.88 -1.45
N GLY A 580 -17.00 15.56 -2.22
CA GLY A 580 -17.23 16.15 -3.55
C GLY A 580 -17.66 17.63 -3.54
N GLY A 581 -17.47 18.35 -2.43
CA GLY A 581 -17.89 19.74 -2.25
C GLY A 581 -16.77 20.75 -2.54
N VAL A 582 -17.14 21.95 -2.99
CA VAL A 582 -16.20 23.05 -3.24
C VAL A 582 -15.83 23.70 -1.91
N LYS A 583 -14.53 23.89 -1.63
CA LYS A 583 -14.05 24.51 -0.36
C LYS A 583 -14.55 25.97 -0.24
N PRO A 584 -14.84 26.48 0.98
CA PRO A 584 -15.53 27.78 1.14
C PRO A 584 -14.87 28.97 0.44
N HIS A 585 -13.53 29.05 0.45
CA HIS A 585 -12.80 30.13 -0.21
C HIS A 585 -12.86 30.09 -1.75
N LEU A 586 -13.18 28.92 -2.35
CA LEU A 586 -13.34 28.71 -3.80
C LEU A 586 -14.80 28.85 -4.27
N GLN A 587 -15.78 28.89 -3.37
CA GLN A 587 -17.20 28.98 -3.73
C GLN A 587 -17.58 30.36 -4.29
N GLU A 588 -16.85 31.42 -3.95
CA GLU A 588 -17.07 32.74 -4.51
C GLU A 588 -16.40 32.88 -5.89
N LYS A 589 -17.19 32.74 -6.96
CA LYS A 589 -16.84 33.30 -8.28
C LYS A 589 -16.85 34.82 -8.19
N GLU A 590 -15.94 35.48 -8.89
CA GLU A 590 -15.95 36.93 -9.13
C GLU A 590 -17.31 37.34 -9.72
N HIS A 591 -18.25 37.74 -8.85
CA HIS A 591 -19.44 38.46 -9.22
C HIS A 591 -19.32 39.88 -8.67
N GLU A 592 -19.59 40.80 -9.58
CA GLU A 592 -19.54 42.26 -9.48
C GLU A 592 -19.76 42.82 -8.08
N LYS A 593 -18.89 43.77 -7.72
CA LYS A 593 -19.06 44.73 -6.62
C LYS A 593 -20.50 45.27 -6.59
N GLN A 594 -21.35 44.68 -5.77
CA GLN A 594 -22.61 45.30 -5.36
C GLN A 594 -22.38 46.22 -4.16
N GLN A 595 -23.19 47.26 -4.12
CA GLN A 595 -23.04 48.51 -3.37
C GLN A 595 -22.67 48.33 -1.90
N VAL A 596 -21.78 49.23 -1.48
CA VAL A 596 -21.33 49.46 -0.10
C VAL A 596 -22.54 49.70 0.82
N SER A 597 -22.97 48.66 1.53
CA SER A 597 -23.64 48.84 2.82
C SER A 597 -22.61 49.40 3.81
N ARG A 598 -22.92 50.55 4.40
CA ARG A 598 -22.04 51.31 5.30
C ARG A 598 -21.87 50.71 6.70
N ASN A 599 -22.49 49.57 7.00
CA ASN A 599 -22.34 48.89 8.28
C ASN A 599 -21.75 47.50 8.08
N PRO A 600 -20.66 47.13 8.80
CA PRO A 600 -20.20 45.75 8.82
C PRO A 600 -21.33 44.85 9.34
N PRO A 601 -21.54 43.65 8.77
CA PRO A 601 -22.50 42.70 9.33
C PRO A 601 -22.17 42.47 10.81
N GLU A 602 -23.18 42.57 11.68
CA GLU A 602 -23.00 42.31 13.11
C GLU A 602 -22.48 40.88 13.31
N PRO A 603 -21.43 40.68 14.12
CA PRO A 603 -20.90 39.34 14.35
C PRO A 603 -21.97 38.44 15.00
N PRO A 604 -22.01 37.14 14.67
CA PRO A 604 -22.94 36.21 15.25
C PRO A 604 -22.78 36.18 16.77
N LYS A 605 -23.91 36.07 17.47
CA LYS A 605 -23.91 36.01 18.93
C LYS A 605 -23.44 34.63 19.35
N VAL A 606 -22.24 34.52 19.91
CA VAL A 606 -21.80 33.33 20.62
C VAL A 606 -21.89 33.63 22.12
N LYS A 607 -22.42 32.69 22.90
CA LYS A 607 -22.51 32.85 24.35
C LYS A 607 -21.09 32.95 24.93
N LYS A 608 -20.73 34.12 25.48
CA LYS A 608 -19.47 34.30 26.21
C LYS A 608 -19.61 33.72 27.61
N ALA A 609 -18.55 33.07 28.10
CA ALA A 609 -18.55 32.56 29.48
C ALA A 609 -18.59 33.74 30.48
N GLU A 610 -19.51 33.67 31.44
CA GLU A 610 -19.47 34.56 32.60
C GLU A 610 -18.32 34.11 33.52
N PRO A 611 -17.53 35.04 34.11
CA PRO A 611 -16.48 34.68 35.03
C PRO A 611 -17.07 33.89 36.21
N PRO A 612 -16.47 32.75 36.62
CA PRO A 612 -17.08 31.84 37.58
C PRO A 612 -17.42 32.55 38.89
N SER A 613 -18.71 32.55 39.26
CA SER A 613 -19.17 32.95 40.58
C SER A 613 -18.86 31.82 41.57
N ALA A 614 -17.69 31.85 42.18
CA ALA A 614 -17.37 30.93 43.27
C ALA A 614 -17.94 31.48 44.59
N THR A 615 -18.81 30.70 45.21
CA THR A 615 -18.83 30.55 46.67
C THR A 615 -17.40 30.21 47.13
N GLY A 616 -16.74 31.17 47.76
CA GLY A 616 -15.52 30.95 48.55
C GLY A 616 -14.21 30.72 47.79
N GLY A 617 -13.75 31.69 46.99
CA GLY A 617 -12.36 31.72 46.46
C GLY A 617 -12.11 32.92 45.55
N LYS A 618 -10.95 33.60 45.67
CA LYS A 618 -10.61 34.87 44.98
C LYS A 618 -11.00 34.87 43.49
N LYS A 619 -11.84 35.84 43.08
CA LYS A 619 -12.23 36.10 41.67
C LYS A 619 -10.98 36.20 40.79
N ARG A 620 -10.73 35.21 39.93
CA ARG A 620 -9.71 35.29 38.88
C ARG A 620 -10.39 35.67 37.56
N LYS A 621 -9.98 36.82 37.01
CA LYS A 621 -10.50 37.40 35.77
C LYS A 621 -9.92 36.62 34.58
N MET A 622 -10.76 36.12 33.67
CA MET A 622 -10.28 35.53 32.41
C MET A 622 -9.55 36.60 31.59
N THR A 623 -8.37 36.25 31.07
CA THR A 623 -7.51 37.12 30.26
C THR A 623 -7.68 36.81 28.78
N GLN A 624 -7.57 37.83 27.92
CA GLN A 624 -7.66 37.64 26.47
C GLN A 624 -6.56 36.69 25.97
N VAL A 625 -6.95 35.74 25.12
CA VAL A 625 -5.99 34.84 24.46
C VAL A 625 -5.30 35.59 23.33
N THR A 626 -3.98 35.75 23.41
CA THR A 626 -3.17 36.46 22.41
C THR A 626 -2.06 35.60 21.80
N ASP A 627 -1.61 34.54 22.48
CA ASP A 627 -0.48 33.71 22.07
C ASP A 627 -0.57 32.30 22.67
N LEU A 628 0.17 31.34 22.10
CA LEU A 628 0.30 29.98 22.65
C LEU A 628 1.78 29.63 22.83
N GLN A 629 2.08 28.81 23.83
CA GLN A 629 3.39 28.21 24.04
C GLN A 629 3.20 26.73 24.35
N LEU A 630 4.00 25.87 23.72
CA LEU A 630 3.98 24.43 24.00
C LEU A 630 4.50 24.17 25.42
N GLU A 631 3.64 23.61 26.28
CA GLU A 631 3.99 23.29 27.67
C GLU A 631 4.26 21.79 27.90
N PHE A 632 3.51 20.91 27.24
CA PHE A 632 3.57 19.47 27.47
C PHE A 632 3.10 18.67 26.25
N ILE A 633 3.76 17.55 25.97
CA ILE A 633 3.36 16.53 25.00
C ILE A 633 3.04 15.24 25.77
N HIS A 634 1.85 14.70 25.54
CA HIS A 634 1.42 13.41 26.06
C HIS A 634 1.77 12.30 25.07
N GLY A 635 2.52 11.30 25.51
CA GLY A 635 2.84 10.11 24.73
C GLY A 635 4.31 9.95 24.39
N TYR A 636 4.63 8.76 23.91
CA TYR A 636 5.96 8.31 23.54
C TYR A 636 5.81 7.42 22.31
N ARG A 637 6.65 7.59 21.29
CA ARG A 637 6.60 6.75 20.10
C ARG A 637 7.28 5.40 20.36
N GLY A 638 6.52 4.43 20.87
CA GLY A 638 6.99 3.09 21.20
C GLY A 638 6.40 1.99 20.32
N PHE A 639 5.31 2.25 19.60
CA PHE A 639 4.64 1.24 18.81
C PHE A 639 5.45 0.80 17.57
N ASP A 640 5.96 1.75 16.78
CA ASP A 640 6.77 1.47 15.57
C ASP A 640 8.26 1.79 15.67
N ALA A 641 8.70 2.44 16.76
CA ALA A 641 10.09 2.78 17.03
C ALA A 641 10.65 1.94 18.19
N ARG A 642 11.98 1.86 18.26
CA ARG A 642 12.70 1.08 19.28
C ARG A 642 13.96 1.78 19.72
N SER A 643 14.42 1.44 20.93
CA SER A 643 15.68 1.91 21.48
C SER A 643 15.90 3.43 21.35
N ASN A 644 14.85 4.19 21.61
CA ASN A 644 14.73 5.63 21.40
C ASN A 644 14.40 6.38 22.71
N LEU A 645 14.83 5.81 23.85
CA LEU A 645 14.53 6.31 25.19
C LEU A 645 15.78 6.16 26.07
N PHE A 646 16.27 7.28 26.61
CA PHE A 646 17.54 7.31 27.33
C PHE A 646 17.51 8.23 28.56
N TYR A 647 18.34 7.92 29.54
CA TYR A 647 18.69 8.85 30.61
C TYR A 647 19.75 9.86 30.15
N ILE A 648 19.61 11.11 30.59
CA ILE A 648 20.62 12.17 30.44
C ILE A 648 20.86 12.85 31.79
N ASN A 649 21.82 13.77 31.87
CA ASN A 649 22.17 14.47 33.12
C ASN A 649 22.36 13.50 34.31
N ASP A 650 23.10 12.42 34.05
CA ASP A 650 23.34 11.33 35.00
C ASP A 650 22.05 10.74 35.60
N GLY A 651 20.96 10.65 34.83
CA GLY A 651 19.69 10.06 35.26
C GLY A 651 18.74 11.00 36.02
N ALA A 652 19.01 12.31 35.99
CA ALA A 652 18.08 13.31 36.51
C ALA A 652 16.93 13.60 35.52
N ASP A 653 17.21 13.47 34.22
CA ASP A 653 16.26 13.75 33.15
C ASP A 653 16.26 12.59 32.14
N ILE A 654 15.19 12.51 31.34
CA ILE A 654 15.03 11.51 30.28
C ILE A 654 14.82 12.21 28.93
N VAL A 655 15.25 11.56 27.86
CA VAL A 655 15.03 12.02 26.48
C VAL A 655 14.31 10.95 25.67
N PHE A 656 13.34 11.39 24.88
CA PHE A 656 12.57 10.57 23.95
C PHE A 656 11.99 11.44 22.83
N HIS A 657 11.23 10.86 21.91
CA HIS A 657 10.52 11.63 20.89
C HIS A 657 9.07 11.16 20.72
N ALA A 658 8.26 12.05 20.18
CA ALA A 658 6.91 11.82 19.69
C ALA A 658 6.66 12.79 18.52
N ALA A 659 6.00 12.33 17.45
CA ALA A 659 5.87 13.10 16.21
C ALA A 659 7.23 13.64 15.71
N GLY A 660 7.28 14.90 15.28
CA GLY A 660 8.50 15.62 14.91
C GLY A 660 9.23 16.29 16.09
N ALA A 661 8.87 15.98 17.35
CA ALA A 661 9.41 16.65 18.53
C ALA A 661 10.38 15.77 19.33
N GLY A 662 11.60 16.27 19.55
CA GLY A 662 12.51 15.73 20.57
C GLY A 662 12.13 16.28 21.94
N ILE A 663 11.90 15.40 22.92
CA ILE A 663 11.38 15.77 24.24
C ILE A 663 12.42 15.44 25.31
N VAL A 664 12.75 16.42 26.14
CA VAL A 664 13.54 16.23 27.36
C VAL A 664 12.66 16.51 28.56
N GLN A 665 12.44 15.50 29.38
CA GLN A 665 11.63 15.57 30.58
C GLN A 665 12.51 15.53 31.82
N SER A 666 12.38 16.55 32.67
CA SER A 666 13.03 16.55 33.97
C SER A 666 12.23 15.76 34.99
N LEU A 667 12.83 14.72 35.54
CA LEU A 667 12.16 13.85 36.53
C LEU A 667 12.03 14.55 37.88
N THR A 668 12.93 15.49 38.18
CA THR A 668 12.92 16.24 39.46
C THR A 668 11.89 17.36 39.44
N ALA A 669 11.80 18.10 38.33
CA ALA A 669 10.89 19.24 38.20
C ALA A 669 9.51 18.88 37.63
N GLY A 670 9.36 17.72 36.97
CA GLY A 670 8.12 17.33 36.28
C GLY A 670 7.82 18.20 35.04
N THR A 671 8.82 18.89 34.50
CA THR A 671 8.69 19.79 33.35
C THR A 671 9.25 19.16 32.08
N GLN A 672 8.68 19.50 30.93
CA GLN A 672 9.18 19.12 29.61
C GLN A 672 9.81 20.32 28.90
N SER A 673 10.75 20.03 28.01
CA SER A 673 11.39 20.97 27.10
C SER A 673 11.58 20.31 25.73
N PHE A 674 11.55 21.09 24.66
CA PHE A 674 11.31 20.56 23.31
C PHE A 674 12.36 21.02 22.30
N TYR A 675 12.75 20.10 21.42
CA TYR A 675 13.50 20.35 20.19
C TYR A 675 12.56 20.18 18.99
N LEU A 676 12.19 21.30 18.34
CA LEU A 676 11.14 21.38 17.31
C LEU A 676 11.68 21.79 15.93
N LYS A 677 12.91 21.38 15.58
CA LYS A 677 13.56 21.75 14.32
C LYS A 677 13.36 20.75 13.18
N HIS A 678 12.87 19.54 13.48
CA HIS A 678 12.52 18.57 12.44
C HIS A 678 11.32 19.03 11.65
N SER A 679 11.30 18.69 10.37
CA SER A 679 10.20 19.02 9.46
C SER A 679 9.14 17.92 9.39
N ASP A 680 9.47 16.72 9.86
CA ASP A 680 8.64 15.52 9.78
C ASP A 680 8.94 14.61 10.99
N ASP A 681 8.32 13.44 11.02
CA ASP A 681 8.44 12.42 12.05
C ASP A 681 9.88 12.01 12.35
N ILE A 682 10.23 12.03 13.64
CA ILE A 682 11.45 11.40 14.15
C ILE A 682 11.16 9.91 14.32
N ILE A 683 12.03 9.07 13.77
CA ILE A 683 11.87 7.60 13.80
C ILE A 683 13.01 6.88 14.54
N CYS A 684 14.15 7.54 14.74
CA CYS A 684 15.23 7.04 15.57
C CYS A 684 15.89 8.15 16.39
N LEU A 685 16.43 7.76 17.55
CA LEU A 685 17.10 8.65 18.48
C LEU A 685 18.21 7.89 19.19
N ASP A 686 19.37 8.53 19.41
CA ASP A 686 20.44 8.01 20.26
C ASP A 686 21.16 9.13 21.02
N VAL A 687 21.82 8.78 22.13
CA VAL A 687 22.54 9.70 23.02
C VAL A 687 24.02 9.35 23.06
N ASN A 688 24.86 10.36 22.85
CA ASN A 688 26.30 10.22 22.90
C ASN A 688 26.78 9.86 24.32
N GLN A 689 27.33 8.66 24.47
CA GLN A 689 27.80 8.13 25.76
C GLN A 689 29.21 8.63 26.14
N HIS A 690 29.92 9.31 25.24
CA HIS A 690 31.29 9.73 25.48
C HIS A 690 31.34 10.93 26.47
N PRO A 691 32.16 10.89 27.54
CA PRO A 691 32.18 11.92 28.59
C PRO A 691 32.48 13.35 28.12
N LYS A 692 33.11 13.52 26.95
CA LYS A 692 33.39 14.84 26.36
C LYS A 692 32.14 15.49 25.73
N PHE A 693 31.18 14.68 25.30
CA PHE A 693 29.99 15.10 24.55
C PHE A 693 28.72 14.80 25.36
N LYS A 694 28.73 15.18 26.64
CA LYS A 694 27.58 14.95 27.54
C LYS A 694 26.33 15.59 26.95
N ASN A 695 25.22 14.86 27.03
CA ASN A 695 23.90 15.31 26.58
C ASN A 695 23.79 15.63 25.08
N VAL A 696 24.74 15.23 24.25
CA VAL A 696 24.62 15.36 22.80
C VAL A 696 23.72 14.24 22.29
N ILE A 697 22.69 14.60 21.54
CA ILE A 697 21.63 13.70 21.06
C ILE A 697 21.60 13.75 19.53
N ALA A 698 21.44 12.59 18.89
CA ALA A 698 21.18 12.47 17.46
C ALA A 698 19.75 11.97 17.23
N THR A 699 19.07 12.54 16.24
CA THR A 699 17.70 12.20 15.87
C THR A 699 17.55 12.13 14.37
N GLY A 700 17.01 11.03 13.84
CA GLY A 700 16.80 10.82 12.41
C GLY A 700 15.33 11.00 12.02
N GLN A 701 15.09 11.78 10.96
CA GLN A 701 13.73 12.00 10.42
C GLN A 701 13.43 11.11 9.22
N ILE A 702 12.13 10.90 8.98
CA ILE A 702 11.60 10.38 7.73
C ILE A 702 11.48 11.49 6.67
N GLY A 703 11.39 11.11 5.39
CA GLY A 703 10.98 12.00 4.31
C GLY A 703 11.79 11.78 3.03
N ASN A 704 11.40 12.48 1.95
CA ASN A 704 12.09 12.42 0.65
C ASN A 704 13.49 13.06 0.69
N ASN A 705 13.77 13.90 1.68
CA ASN A 705 15.09 14.44 1.97
C ASN A 705 15.36 14.31 3.47
N PRO A 706 15.65 13.09 3.95
CA PRO A 706 15.78 12.82 5.37
C PRO A 706 17.06 13.45 5.92
N SER A 707 17.02 13.86 7.18
CA SER A 707 18.15 14.47 7.89
C SER A 707 18.40 13.80 9.23
N VAL A 708 19.65 13.87 9.69
CA VAL A 708 20.00 13.63 11.09
C VAL A 708 20.28 14.96 11.74
N HIS A 709 19.59 15.25 12.83
CA HIS A 709 19.86 16.43 13.65
C HIS A 709 20.65 15.99 14.88
N VAL A 710 21.82 16.60 15.06
CA VAL A 710 22.62 16.48 16.28
C VAL A 710 22.44 17.76 17.10
N TRP A 711 22.03 17.63 18.35
CA TRP A 711 21.63 18.76 19.19
C TRP A 711 22.00 18.52 20.65
N ASP A 712 22.05 19.60 21.43
CA ASP A 712 22.38 19.55 22.86
C ASP A 712 21.10 19.42 23.71
N GLY A 713 21.08 18.39 24.56
CA GLY A 713 19.92 18.02 25.38
C GLY A 713 19.59 19.01 26.50
N VAL A 714 20.47 19.95 26.83
CA VAL A 714 20.22 20.96 27.87
C VAL A 714 19.71 22.25 27.21
N THR A 715 20.52 22.83 26.32
CA THR A 715 20.29 24.11 25.63
C THR A 715 19.26 24.01 24.50
N LYS A 716 19.05 22.80 23.94
CA LYS A 716 18.21 22.53 22.76
C LYS A 716 18.72 23.20 21.48
N GLU A 717 20.00 23.58 21.44
CA GLU A 717 20.64 24.12 20.25
C GLU A 717 21.01 23.01 19.27
N THR A 718 20.80 23.26 17.97
CA THR A 718 21.26 22.38 16.89
C THR A 718 22.76 22.54 16.73
N LEU A 719 23.50 21.45 16.93
CA LEU A 719 24.95 21.41 16.76
C LEU A 719 25.33 21.07 15.31
N SER A 720 24.57 20.18 14.65
CA SER A 720 24.81 19.78 13.26
C SER A 720 23.54 19.22 12.61
N VAL A 721 23.45 19.36 11.29
CA VAL A 721 22.40 18.78 10.44
C VAL A 721 23.07 18.03 9.29
N ILE A 722 22.91 16.72 9.25
CA ILE A 722 23.48 15.84 8.23
C ILE A 722 22.39 15.48 7.23
N GLN A 723 22.64 15.68 5.93
CA GLN A 723 21.70 15.43 4.83
C GLN A 723 22.41 14.87 3.60
N GLY A 724 21.66 14.27 2.67
CA GLY A 724 22.16 13.87 1.35
C GLY A 724 22.73 12.45 1.23
N GLY A 725 22.58 11.60 2.25
CA GLY A 725 23.02 10.20 2.22
C GLY A 725 21.92 9.14 2.03
N HIS A 726 20.68 9.44 2.43
CA HIS A 726 19.53 8.54 2.35
C HIS A 726 18.39 9.22 1.59
N SER A 727 17.45 8.44 1.03
CA SER A 727 16.40 8.97 0.14
C SER A 727 14.96 8.82 0.64
N LYS A 728 14.71 7.96 1.65
CA LYS A 728 13.35 7.67 2.16
C LYS A 728 13.17 7.93 3.67
N GLY A 729 14.24 7.85 4.45
CA GLY A 729 14.22 7.99 5.91
C GLY A 729 15.42 7.30 6.57
N ILE A 730 15.61 7.51 7.88
CA ILE A 730 16.75 7.01 8.64
C ILE A 730 16.25 6.17 9.83
N CYS A 731 16.35 4.84 9.75
CA CYS A 731 15.74 3.95 10.74
C CYS A 731 16.61 3.65 11.97
N SER A 732 17.92 3.87 11.90
CA SER A 732 18.84 3.65 13.01
C SER A 732 19.93 4.71 12.99
N VAL A 733 20.27 5.21 14.18
CA VAL A 733 21.38 6.13 14.42
C VAL A 733 22.11 5.68 15.68
N ASP A 734 23.44 5.75 15.69
CA ASP A 734 24.25 5.40 16.87
C ASP A 734 25.61 6.12 16.86
N PHE A 735 26.07 6.54 18.04
CA PHE A 735 27.37 7.20 18.22
C PHE A 735 28.52 6.22 18.45
N SER A 736 29.68 6.52 17.84
CA SER A 736 30.91 5.75 18.06
C SER A 736 31.48 5.92 19.47
N CYS A 737 32.43 5.06 19.88
CA CYS A 737 32.97 5.07 21.24
C CYS A 737 33.63 6.39 21.65
N THR A 738 34.31 7.10 20.73
CA THR A 738 34.84 8.45 21.01
C THR A 738 33.81 9.56 20.88
N GLY A 739 32.58 9.21 20.48
CA GLY A 739 31.47 10.11 20.24
C GLY A 739 31.67 11.01 19.04
N LYS A 740 32.63 10.73 18.15
CA LYS A 740 32.95 11.58 16.99
C LYS A 740 32.27 11.15 15.70
N ASN A 741 32.04 9.86 15.53
CA ASN A 741 31.37 9.35 14.35
C ASN A 741 29.92 8.97 14.69
N ILE A 742 29.06 8.99 13.68
CA ILE A 742 27.69 8.49 13.74
C ILE A 742 27.50 7.49 12.62
N VAL A 743 26.86 6.36 12.91
CA VAL A 743 26.39 5.42 11.89
C VAL A 743 24.91 5.65 11.64
N THR A 744 24.49 5.65 10.39
CA THR A 744 23.09 5.78 9.97
C THR A 744 22.71 4.64 9.05
N VAL A 745 21.46 4.19 9.17
CA VAL A 745 20.87 3.18 8.26
C VAL A 745 19.63 3.77 7.60
N GLY A 746 19.55 3.62 6.28
CA GLY A 746 18.44 4.14 5.46
C GLY A 746 17.25 3.19 5.33
N LEU A 747 16.12 3.75 4.90
CA LEU A 747 14.88 3.03 4.55
C LEU A 747 14.71 2.78 3.05
N GLU A 748 15.74 3.06 2.23
CA GLU A 748 15.80 2.65 0.82
C GLU A 748 15.89 1.13 0.61
N GLU A 749 15.68 0.66 -0.62
CA GLU A 749 15.57 -0.78 -0.96
C GLU A 749 16.76 -1.60 -0.43
N GLU A 750 17.98 -1.06 -0.50
CA GLU A 750 19.21 -1.72 -0.04
C GLU A 750 19.60 -1.42 1.41
N HIS A 751 18.79 -0.65 2.14
CA HIS A 751 19.04 -0.19 3.51
C HIS A 751 20.49 0.26 3.73
N ASN A 752 20.96 1.24 2.95
CA ASN A 752 22.38 1.60 2.96
C ASN A 752 22.84 2.00 4.37
N VAL A 753 24.09 1.63 4.66
CA VAL A 753 24.75 1.98 5.91
C VAL A 753 25.80 3.03 5.63
N ILE A 754 25.79 4.13 6.37
CA ILE A 754 26.71 5.25 6.18
C ILE A 754 27.30 5.66 7.52
N VAL A 755 28.62 5.87 7.55
CA VAL A 755 29.32 6.42 8.70
C VAL A 755 29.70 7.86 8.40
N TRP A 756 29.37 8.75 9.33
CA TRP A 756 29.57 10.19 9.23
C TRP A 756 30.47 10.69 10.33
N ARG A 757 31.19 11.78 10.05
CA ARG A 757 31.72 12.66 11.08
C ARG A 757 30.73 13.79 11.28
N TRP A 758 30.07 13.80 12.43
CA TRP A 758 28.91 14.65 12.61
C TRP A 758 29.25 16.13 12.82
N GLN A 759 30.45 16.45 13.32
CA GLN A 759 30.83 17.84 13.60
C GLN A 759 30.99 18.68 12.33
N ASP A 760 31.45 18.08 11.23
CA ASP A 760 31.62 18.75 9.94
C ASP A 760 30.62 18.25 8.88
N GLY A 761 29.80 17.25 9.20
CA GLY A 761 28.81 16.66 8.29
C GLY A 761 29.44 15.81 7.18
N SER A 762 30.72 15.48 7.26
CA SER A 762 31.42 14.73 6.21
C SER A 762 31.10 13.23 6.26
N LYS A 763 30.96 12.64 5.09
CA LYS A 763 30.78 11.19 4.91
C LYS A 763 32.14 10.50 5.03
N VAL A 764 32.28 9.58 5.98
CA VAL A 764 33.50 8.80 6.20
C VAL A 764 33.51 7.57 5.29
N ALA A 765 32.44 6.77 5.31
CA ALA A 765 32.33 5.54 4.53
C ALA A 765 30.87 5.17 4.29
N SER A 766 30.59 4.35 3.26
CA SER A 766 29.26 3.76 3.02
C SER A 766 29.32 2.42 2.34
N ALA A 767 28.30 1.60 2.56
CA ALA A 767 28.05 0.38 1.80
C ALA A 767 26.55 0.04 1.77
N PRO A 768 26.10 -0.74 0.78
CA PRO A 768 24.78 -1.37 0.81
C PRO A 768 24.63 -2.26 2.05
N GLY A 769 23.48 -2.16 2.72
CA GLY A 769 23.24 -2.89 3.97
C GLY A 769 22.73 -4.31 3.72
N HIS A 770 21.46 -4.39 3.33
CA HIS A 770 20.68 -5.61 3.14
C HIS A 770 19.36 -5.30 2.38
N SER A 771 18.87 -6.24 1.57
CA SER A 771 17.62 -6.09 0.79
C SER A 771 16.35 -6.14 1.65
N GLN A 772 16.43 -6.82 2.79
CA GLN A 772 15.37 -6.85 3.81
C GLN A 772 15.68 -5.89 4.97
N ARG A 773 14.63 -5.52 5.72
CA ARG A 773 14.69 -4.52 6.78
C ARG A 773 15.81 -4.75 7.80
N ILE A 774 16.68 -3.76 7.93
CA ILE A 774 17.63 -3.62 9.04
C ILE A 774 16.94 -2.89 10.19
N PHE A 775 16.97 -3.50 11.37
CA PHE A 775 16.31 -2.97 12.56
C PHE A 775 17.23 -2.11 13.42
N ARG A 776 18.53 -2.42 13.47
CA ARG A 776 19.46 -1.68 14.32
C ARG A 776 20.90 -1.78 13.81
N ALA A 777 21.63 -0.68 13.96
CA ALA A 777 23.08 -0.59 13.86
C ALA A 777 23.63 0.01 15.15
N GLU A 778 24.66 -0.61 15.74
CA GLU A 778 25.27 -0.14 16.98
C GLU A 778 26.80 -0.31 16.91
N PHE A 779 27.54 0.74 17.24
CA PHE A 779 28.99 0.71 17.39
C PHE A 779 29.39 -0.15 18.57
N ARG A 780 30.51 -0.84 18.40
CA ARG A 780 31.12 -1.48 19.56
C ARG A 780 31.57 -0.40 20.55
N PRO A 781 31.30 -0.56 21.85
CA PRO A 781 31.66 0.48 22.82
C PRO A 781 33.16 0.68 23.01
N ASP A 782 33.99 -0.25 22.52
CA ASP A 782 35.45 -0.22 22.58
C ASP A 782 36.10 0.22 21.25
N SER A 783 35.32 0.51 20.20
CA SER A 783 35.86 0.79 18.86
C SER A 783 35.10 1.89 18.12
N ASP A 784 35.86 2.73 17.41
CA ASP A 784 35.31 3.75 16.50
C ASP A 784 35.14 3.25 15.07
N THR A 785 35.69 2.07 14.76
CA THR A 785 35.71 1.52 13.41
C THR A 785 34.86 0.28 13.28
N GLN A 786 34.43 -0.33 14.37
CA GLN A 786 33.66 -1.58 14.34
C GLN A 786 32.26 -1.37 14.87
N PHE A 787 31.27 -1.89 14.13
CA PHE A 787 29.87 -1.83 14.50
C PHE A 787 29.13 -3.04 13.93
N VAL A 788 27.92 -3.32 14.43
CA VAL A 788 27.13 -4.48 14.01
C VAL A 788 25.76 -4.01 13.57
N THR A 789 25.24 -4.61 12.50
CA THR A 789 23.87 -4.42 12.03
C THR A 789 23.06 -5.69 12.15
N VAL A 790 21.81 -5.59 12.62
CA VAL A 790 20.86 -6.71 12.72
C VAL A 790 19.52 -6.38 12.05
N GLY A 791 18.86 -7.40 11.53
CA GLY A 791 17.60 -7.27 10.80
C GLY A 791 16.93 -8.61 10.49
N VAL A 792 16.02 -8.58 9.51
CA VAL A 792 15.34 -9.78 8.98
C VAL A 792 16.36 -10.74 8.39
N LYS A 793 16.57 -11.89 9.05
CA LYS A 793 17.60 -12.90 8.74
C LYS A 793 19.01 -12.32 8.50
N HIS A 794 19.30 -11.20 9.17
CA HIS A 794 20.51 -10.39 8.93
C HIS A 794 21.28 -10.16 10.22
N VAL A 795 22.56 -10.55 10.21
CA VAL A 795 23.58 -10.14 11.18
C VAL A 795 24.87 -9.93 10.39
N LYS A 796 25.41 -8.71 10.43
CA LYS A 796 26.65 -8.36 9.73
C LYS A 796 27.53 -7.50 10.63
N PHE A 797 28.79 -7.89 10.73
CA PHE A 797 29.85 -7.26 11.49
C PHE A 797 30.67 -6.37 10.55
N TRP A 798 30.67 -5.07 10.81
CA TRP A 798 31.28 -4.09 9.94
C TRP A 798 32.58 -3.55 10.52
N SER A 799 33.53 -3.27 9.63
CA SER A 799 34.75 -2.54 9.94
C SER A 799 34.93 -1.39 8.95
N VAL A 800 35.15 -0.19 9.46
CA VAL A 800 35.53 0.99 8.66
C VAL A 800 37.00 0.86 8.28
N ALA A 801 37.29 0.80 6.99
CA ALA A 801 38.64 0.71 6.44
C ALA A 801 38.85 1.83 5.41
N GLY A 802 39.43 2.94 5.84
CA GLY A 802 39.55 4.13 5.00
C GLY A 802 38.17 4.72 4.68
N SER A 803 37.83 4.80 3.39
CA SER A 803 36.54 5.30 2.89
C SER A 803 35.51 4.20 2.60
N GLU A 804 35.81 2.94 2.92
CA GLU A 804 34.95 1.79 2.64
C GLU A 804 34.49 1.10 3.93
N LEU A 805 33.33 0.44 3.83
CA LEU A 805 32.79 -0.41 4.90
C LEU A 805 32.95 -1.88 4.52
N ILE A 806 33.73 -2.61 5.30
CA ILE A 806 33.97 -4.05 5.11
C ILE A 806 33.02 -4.82 6.02
N GLY A 807 32.02 -5.49 5.44
CA GLY A 807 31.03 -6.28 6.18
C GLY A 807 31.31 -7.78 6.14
N LYS A 808 31.36 -8.44 7.30
CA LYS A 808 31.40 -9.90 7.46
C LYS A 808 30.07 -10.42 7.97
N ARG A 809 29.44 -11.35 7.25
CA ARG A 809 28.19 -11.99 7.69
C ARG A 809 28.45 -12.88 8.91
N GLY A 810 27.51 -12.92 9.87
CA GLY A 810 27.59 -13.83 11.00
C GLY A 810 27.58 -15.29 10.56
N ILE A 811 28.54 -16.09 11.05
CA ILE A 811 28.73 -17.49 10.69
C ILE A 811 28.09 -18.37 11.79
N LEU A 812 27.10 -19.18 11.40
CA LEU A 812 26.41 -20.10 12.32
C LEU A 812 27.11 -21.46 12.44
N THR A 813 27.99 -21.81 11.50
CA THR A 813 28.67 -23.09 11.44
C THR A 813 30.01 -23.03 12.16
N SER A 814 30.04 -23.30 13.45
CA SER A 814 31.30 -23.65 14.12
C SER A 814 31.09 -24.58 15.32
N SER A 815 31.74 -25.76 15.22
CA SER A 815 31.91 -26.81 16.23
C SER A 815 30.76 -27.81 16.41
N GLU A 816 31.11 -29.10 16.47
CA GLU A 816 30.24 -30.26 16.75
C GLU A 816 29.45 -30.14 18.08
N ALA A 817 29.80 -29.16 18.91
CA ALA A 817 29.13 -28.87 20.19
C ALA A 817 27.90 -27.94 20.08
N VAL A 818 27.73 -27.23 18.97
CA VAL A 818 26.65 -26.25 18.76
C VAL A 818 25.75 -26.83 17.66
N GLY A 819 24.52 -27.23 18.01
CA GLY A 819 23.59 -27.86 17.07
C GLY A 819 23.38 -27.03 15.79
N GLN A 820 22.81 -27.64 14.75
CA GLN A 820 22.48 -26.93 13.51
C GLN A 820 21.41 -25.84 13.80
N HIS A 821 21.85 -24.62 14.08
CA HIS A 821 20.98 -23.46 14.28
C HIS A 821 20.86 -22.65 12.97
N LYS A 822 19.64 -22.31 12.58
CA LYS A 822 19.35 -21.43 11.43
C LYS A 822 19.36 -19.95 11.84
N MET A 823 19.60 -19.06 10.88
CA MET A 823 19.57 -17.61 11.08
C MET A 823 18.11 -17.17 11.19
N GLN A 824 17.74 -16.59 12.33
CA GLN A 824 16.40 -16.03 12.56
C GLN A 824 16.40 -14.51 12.34
N THR A 825 15.21 -13.92 12.35
CA THR A 825 15.06 -12.46 12.46
C THR A 825 15.62 -11.95 13.79
N MET A 826 16.64 -11.10 13.71
CA MET A 826 17.33 -10.51 14.87
C MET A 826 16.84 -9.09 15.10
N LEU A 827 16.34 -8.83 16.31
CA LEU A 827 15.60 -7.61 16.64
C LEU A 827 16.40 -6.61 17.46
N SER A 828 17.37 -7.10 18.25
CA SER A 828 18.12 -6.30 19.21
C SER A 828 19.60 -6.69 19.25
N LEU A 829 20.42 -5.75 19.73
CA LEU A 829 21.87 -5.83 19.83
C LEU A 829 22.30 -5.38 21.23
N ALA A 830 23.36 -5.99 21.73
CA ALA A 830 24.08 -5.60 22.93
C ALA A 830 25.52 -6.12 22.84
N PHE A 831 26.47 -5.46 23.50
CA PHE A 831 27.88 -5.86 23.50
C PHE A 831 28.33 -6.37 24.86
N GLY A 832 29.24 -7.33 24.88
CA GLY A 832 29.92 -7.84 26.07
C GLY A 832 31.41 -7.48 26.07
N ALA A 833 32.13 -7.94 27.09
CA ALA A 833 33.58 -7.86 27.11
C ALA A 833 34.20 -8.83 26.07
N ASN A 834 35.48 -8.65 25.74
CA ASN A 834 36.28 -9.60 24.94
C ASN A 834 35.69 -9.96 23.57
N ASN A 835 35.26 -8.98 22.78
CA ASN A 835 34.68 -9.19 21.44
C ASN A 835 33.39 -10.03 21.39
N VAL A 836 32.66 -10.11 22.50
CA VAL A 836 31.35 -10.77 22.53
C VAL A 836 30.25 -9.80 22.07
N THR A 837 29.37 -10.29 21.19
CA THR A 837 28.15 -9.59 20.77
C THR A 837 26.94 -10.46 21.09
N TYR A 838 25.86 -9.86 21.60
CA TYR A 838 24.59 -10.53 21.87
C TYR A 838 23.53 -10.01 20.91
N THR A 839 22.75 -10.91 20.31
CA THR A 839 21.60 -10.55 19.48
C THR A 839 20.34 -11.24 19.95
N GLY A 840 19.28 -10.48 20.19
CA GLY A 840 17.97 -11.01 20.55
C GLY A 840 17.16 -11.37 19.30
N ALA A 841 16.59 -12.58 19.28
CA ALA A 841 15.84 -13.12 18.14
C ALA A 841 14.32 -13.04 18.34
N MET A 842 13.58 -13.25 17.25
CA MET A 842 12.11 -13.34 17.26
C MET A 842 11.56 -14.53 18.04
N SER A 843 12.32 -15.62 18.16
CA SER A 843 11.93 -16.80 18.95
C SER A 843 11.90 -16.55 20.46
N GLY A 844 12.52 -15.45 20.92
CA GLY A 844 12.82 -15.23 22.34
C GLY A 844 14.20 -15.73 22.76
N ASP A 845 15.00 -16.27 21.84
CA ASP A 845 16.37 -16.70 22.10
C ASP A 845 17.36 -15.52 22.03
N VAL A 846 18.50 -15.66 22.71
CA VAL A 846 19.63 -14.72 22.58
C VAL A 846 20.83 -15.48 22.02
N TYR A 847 21.33 -15.02 20.87
CA TYR A 847 22.51 -15.57 20.21
C TYR A 847 23.76 -14.83 20.71
N VAL A 848 24.79 -15.60 21.07
CA VAL A 848 26.05 -15.09 21.59
C VAL A 848 27.13 -15.31 20.54
N TRP A 849 27.69 -14.23 20.02
CA TRP A 849 28.69 -14.22 18.96
C TRP A 849 30.06 -13.90 19.54
N GLN A 850 31.06 -14.67 19.13
CA GLN A 850 32.46 -14.36 19.35
C GLN A 850 33.05 -13.88 18.03
N ASP A 851 33.47 -12.62 17.98
CA ASP A 851 33.81 -11.93 16.74
C ASP A 851 32.65 -12.03 15.73
N SER A 852 32.81 -12.78 14.63
CA SER A 852 31.76 -13.00 13.62
C SER A 852 31.15 -14.40 13.65
N SER A 853 31.54 -15.26 14.59
CA SER A 853 31.12 -16.66 14.66
C SER A 853 30.19 -16.89 15.84
N LEU A 854 29.15 -17.71 15.63
CA LEU A 854 28.23 -18.08 16.71
C LEU A 854 28.95 -18.96 17.74
N ALA A 855 29.03 -18.47 18.97
CA ALA A 855 29.63 -19.22 20.08
C ALA A 855 28.61 -20.13 20.76
N ARG A 856 27.38 -19.62 21.01
CA ARG A 856 26.27 -20.38 21.61
C ARG A 856 24.93 -19.65 21.49
N VAL A 857 23.84 -20.37 21.75
CA VAL A 857 22.47 -19.81 21.81
C VAL A 857 21.88 -20.03 23.20
N VAL A 858 21.37 -18.95 23.81
CA VAL A 858 20.63 -18.98 25.07
C VAL A 858 19.15 -19.11 24.72
N GLN A 859 18.66 -20.35 24.78
CA GLN A 859 17.29 -20.67 24.40
C GLN A 859 16.27 -20.17 25.42
N LYS A 860 15.12 -19.67 24.93
CA LYS A 860 13.99 -19.20 25.73
C LYS A 860 14.41 -18.18 26.79
N ALA A 861 15.30 -17.25 26.43
CA ALA A 861 15.61 -16.12 27.29
C ALA A 861 14.35 -15.30 27.59
N HIS A 862 13.45 -15.20 26.61
CA HIS A 862 12.06 -14.77 26.73
C HIS A 862 11.11 -15.79 26.10
N THR A 863 9.84 -15.81 26.53
CA THR A 863 8.80 -16.65 25.91
C THR A 863 8.34 -16.15 24.54
N GLY A 864 8.63 -14.89 24.23
CA GLY A 864 8.37 -14.25 22.95
C GLY A 864 9.55 -13.37 22.51
N PRO A 865 9.40 -12.61 21.42
CA PRO A 865 10.49 -11.85 20.80
C PRO A 865 11.27 -10.93 21.76
N VAL A 866 12.59 -10.85 21.59
CA VAL A 866 13.48 -9.93 22.34
C VAL A 866 13.70 -8.65 21.55
N PHE A 867 12.84 -7.65 21.75
CA PHE A 867 12.83 -6.40 20.97
C PHE A 867 13.96 -5.43 21.30
N THR A 868 14.52 -5.47 22.51
CA THR A 868 15.54 -4.51 22.93
C THR A 868 16.50 -5.09 23.96
N MET A 869 17.75 -4.66 23.89
CA MET A 869 18.81 -5.01 24.84
C MET A 869 19.67 -3.78 25.10
N PHE A 870 20.22 -3.70 26.31
CA PHE A 870 21.11 -2.62 26.73
C PHE A 870 22.17 -3.17 27.68
N THR A 871 23.45 -2.93 27.38
CA THR A 871 24.57 -3.33 28.25
C THR A 871 25.06 -2.14 29.06
N THR A 872 25.29 -2.34 30.36
CA THR A 872 26.09 -1.43 31.18
C THR A 872 27.51 -1.99 31.31
N LEU A 873 28.50 -1.41 30.61
CA LEU A 873 29.87 -1.95 30.61
C LEU A 873 30.59 -1.86 31.95
N ARG A 874 30.20 -0.91 32.81
CA ARG A 874 30.86 -0.68 34.11
C ARG A 874 30.72 -1.88 35.04
N ASP A 875 29.54 -2.51 35.05
CA ASP A 875 29.24 -3.68 35.89
C ASP A 875 28.98 -4.95 35.07
N GLY A 876 28.98 -4.85 33.74
CA GLY A 876 28.85 -5.98 32.83
C GLY A 876 27.43 -6.54 32.73
N LEU A 877 26.43 -5.85 33.28
CA LEU A 877 25.06 -6.35 33.27
C LEU A 877 24.34 -6.01 31.97
N ILE A 878 23.49 -6.94 31.53
CA ILE A 878 22.68 -6.81 30.32
C ILE A 878 21.21 -6.78 30.74
N VAL A 879 20.49 -5.74 30.29
CA VAL A 879 19.04 -5.65 30.43
C VAL A 879 18.41 -6.03 29.11
N THR A 880 17.42 -6.91 29.14
CA THR A 880 16.66 -7.29 27.94
C THR A 880 15.17 -7.02 28.14
N GLY A 881 14.55 -6.46 27.09
CA GLY A 881 13.12 -6.22 27.00
C GLY A 881 12.52 -7.10 25.90
N GLY A 882 11.48 -7.85 26.24
CA GLY A 882 10.80 -8.76 25.32
C GLY A 882 9.29 -8.72 25.47
N LYS A 883 8.62 -9.63 24.75
CA LYS A 883 7.19 -9.88 24.87
C LYS A 883 6.92 -11.06 25.80
N GLU A 884 6.33 -10.79 26.96
CA GLU A 884 5.97 -11.83 27.93
C GLU A 884 4.62 -11.58 28.61
N VAL A 885 3.96 -12.66 29.01
CA VAL A 885 2.81 -12.61 29.93
C VAL A 885 3.35 -12.57 31.35
N ASN A 886 2.91 -11.60 32.15
CA ASN A 886 3.36 -11.47 33.54
C ASN A 886 3.05 -12.73 34.35
N SER A 887 4.07 -13.23 35.05
CA SER A 887 3.93 -14.30 36.04
C SER A 887 4.76 -13.98 37.28
N LYS A 888 4.62 -14.75 38.36
CA LYS A 888 5.39 -14.51 39.59
C LYS A 888 6.91 -14.62 39.38
N ASP A 889 7.35 -15.45 38.44
CA ASP A 889 8.77 -15.77 38.20
C ASP A 889 9.30 -15.32 36.84
N ASN A 890 8.46 -14.68 36.02
CA ASN A 890 8.79 -14.24 34.67
C ASN A 890 8.11 -12.90 34.35
N GLY A 891 8.82 -12.04 33.62
CA GLY A 891 8.38 -10.69 33.32
C GLY A 891 9.09 -10.14 32.09
N PRO A 892 8.49 -9.16 31.41
CA PRO A 892 8.93 -8.67 30.11
C PRO A 892 10.30 -7.97 30.14
N VAL A 893 10.80 -7.62 31.33
CA VAL A 893 12.14 -7.06 31.54
C VAL A 893 12.97 -7.99 32.42
N LYS A 894 14.18 -8.34 31.96
CA LYS A 894 15.11 -9.22 32.66
C LYS A 894 16.52 -8.66 32.71
N LEU A 895 17.22 -8.96 33.80
CA LEU A 895 18.60 -8.60 34.06
C LEU A 895 19.47 -9.85 34.03
N TRP A 896 20.59 -9.79 33.32
CA TRP A 896 21.50 -10.90 33.05
C TRP A 896 22.95 -10.50 33.31
N ASP A 897 23.79 -11.49 33.64
CA ASP A 897 25.25 -11.33 33.63
C ASP A 897 25.83 -11.56 32.22
N GLN A 898 27.16 -11.43 32.06
CA GLN A 898 27.83 -11.60 30.76
C GLN A 898 27.78 -13.06 30.28
N GLU A 899 27.66 -14.00 31.21
CA GLU A 899 27.41 -15.41 30.91
C GLU A 899 25.95 -15.69 30.52
N MET A 900 25.09 -14.67 30.43
CA MET A 900 23.66 -14.76 30.13
C MET A 900 22.89 -15.65 31.11
N LYS A 901 23.32 -15.68 32.37
CA LYS A 901 22.56 -16.25 33.48
C LYS A 901 21.64 -15.17 34.06
N ARG A 902 20.37 -15.53 34.24
CA ARG A 902 19.34 -14.60 34.73
C ARG A 902 19.62 -14.19 36.18
N CYS A 903 19.87 -12.90 36.40
CA CYS A 903 20.02 -12.32 37.74
C CYS A 903 18.66 -12.01 38.36
N LYS A 904 17.77 -11.35 37.61
CA LYS A 904 16.46 -10.90 38.10
C LYS A 904 15.46 -10.72 36.95
N ALA A 905 14.18 -10.91 37.23
CA ALA A 905 13.08 -10.60 36.33
C ALA A 905 12.15 -9.56 36.99
N PHE A 906 11.61 -8.64 36.20
CA PHE A 906 10.75 -7.58 36.68
C PHE A 906 9.36 -7.69 36.00
N PRO A 907 8.33 -8.19 36.72
CA PRO A 907 6.97 -8.17 36.21
C PRO A 907 6.41 -6.74 36.24
N LEU A 908 5.67 -6.37 35.20
CA LEU A 908 4.91 -5.11 35.18
C LEU A 908 3.53 -5.37 35.83
N LYS A 909 2.98 -4.40 36.58
CA LYS A 909 1.72 -4.60 37.35
C LYS A 909 0.48 -4.50 36.46
N GLU A 910 -0.48 -5.42 36.70
CA GLU A 910 -1.86 -5.56 36.20
C GLU A 910 -2.34 -4.61 35.08
N ASN A 911 -2.08 -4.99 33.82
CA ASN A 911 -2.86 -4.56 32.66
C ASN A 911 -3.54 -5.78 32.01
N GLY A 912 -4.52 -6.39 32.70
CA GLY A 912 -5.41 -7.40 32.11
C GLY A 912 -4.72 -8.59 31.43
N SER A 913 -5.43 -9.26 30.51
CA SER A 913 -5.03 -10.53 29.88
C SER A 913 -4.09 -10.40 28.67
N LYS A 914 -3.45 -9.25 28.44
CA LYS A 914 -2.58 -8.99 27.28
C LYS A 914 -1.10 -9.08 27.68
N ALA A 915 -0.26 -9.65 26.82
CA ALA A 915 1.18 -9.71 27.02
C ALA A 915 1.79 -8.30 26.91
N ASP A 916 2.69 -7.96 27.83
CA ASP A 916 3.42 -6.70 27.78
C ASP A 916 4.55 -6.79 26.74
N VAL A 917 4.70 -5.74 25.93
CA VAL A 917 5.73 -5.66 24.90
C VAL A 917 6.63 -4.46 25.18
N VAL A 918 7.89 -4.73 25.50
CA VAL A 918 8.91 -3.71 25.80
C VAL A 918 9.76 -3.45 24.56
N LYS A 919 9.87 -2.19 24.15
CA LYS A 919 10.47 -1.75 22.87
C LYS A 919 11.76 -0.96 23.04
N SER A 920 11.97 -0.37 24.21
CA SER A 920 13.22 0.30 24.57
C SER A 920 13.54 0.03 26.04
N VAL A 921 14.82 -0.16 26.35
CA VAL A 921 15.33 -0.24 27.72
C VAL A 921 16.60 0.58 27.86
N CYS A 922 16.75 1.26 28.99
CA CYS A 922 17.96 1.99 29.37
C CYS A 922 18.19 1.84 30.86
N ARG A 923 19.45 1.65 31.29
CA ARG A 923 19.79 1.44 32.70
C ARG A 923 20.77 2.51 33.19
N ALA A 924 20.46 3.15 34.31
CA ALA A 924 21.35 4.09 34.98
C ALA A 924 21.12 4.11 36.50
N LYS A 925 22.19 4.18 37.29
CA LYS A 925 22.15 4.38 38.77
C LYS A 925 21.17 3.47 39.54
N GLY A 926 21.04 2.20 39.17
CA GLY A 926 20.14 1.24 39.84
C GLY A 926 18.65 1.45 39.52
N LYS A 927 18.37 2.11 38.40
CA LYS A 927 17.04 2.28 37.81
C LYS A 927 17.04 1.79 36.37
N ILE A 928 15.92 1.24 35.94
CA ILE A 928 15.70 0.76 34.58
C ILE A 928 14.53 1.53 33.99
N LEU A 929 14.80 2.27 32.93
CA LEU A 929 13.80 2.95 32.12
C LEU A 929 13.36 2.04 30.99
N LEU A 930 12.06 1.98 30.73
CA LEU A 930 11.51 1.18 29.65
C LEU A 930 10.41 1.93 28.89
N GLY A 931 10.39 1.70 27.57
CA GLY A 931 9.33 2.14 26.68
C GLY A 931 8.49 0.94 26.25
N THR A 932 7.16 1.05 26.34
CA THR A 932 6.23 -0.02 25.95
C THR A 932 5.61 0.25 24.58
N LYS A 933 5.08 -0.82 23.95
CA LYS A 933 4.30 -0.72 22.70
C LYS A 933 3.04 0.15 22.85
N ASP A 934 2.48 0.23 24.06
CA ASP A 934 1.29 1.06 24.36
C ASP A 934 1.64 2.55 24.53
N ASN A 935 2.81 2.98 24.04
CA ASN A 935 3.27 4.37 24.06
C ASN A 935 3.37 4.96 25.47
N CYS A 936 3.78 4.12 26.42
CA CYS A 936 4.04 4.51 27.81
C CYS A 936 5.53 4.41 28.14
N ILE A 937 5.99 5.30 29.03
CA ILE A 937 7.33 5.26 29.63
C ILE A 937 7.19 4.89 31.09
N VAL A 938 7.98 3.90 31.51
CA VAL A 938 7.94 3.34 32.87
C VAL A 938 9.36 3.27 33.44
N GLU A 939 9.52 3.62 34.71
CA GLU A 939 10.75 3.49 35.48
C GLU A 939 10.60 2.36 36.51
N ILE A 940 11.57 1.46 36.57
CA ILE A 940 11.67 0.38 37.55
C ILE A 940 12.85 0.65 38.47
N ALA A 941 12.60 0.63 39.77
CA ALA A 941 13.66 0.65 40.77
C ALA A 941 14.26 -0.76 40.92
N GLU A 942 15.53 -0.94 40.54
CA GLU A 942 16.19 -2.27 40.43
C GLU A 942 16.19 -3.05 41.75
N LYS A 943 16.41 -2.36 42.87
CA LYS A 943 16.45 -2.98 44.21
C LYS A 943 15.08 -3.46 44.68
N THR A 944 14.06 -2.62 44.57
CA THR A 944 12.72 -2.87 45.12
C THR A 944 11.79 -3.58 44.15
N GLY A 945 12.02 -3.45 42.85
CA GLY A 945 11.09 -3.89 41.80
C GLY A 945 9.87 -2.98 41.65
N ASN A 946 9.86 -1.81 42.29
CA ASN A 946 8.75 -0.86 42.16
C ASN A 946 8.71 -0.26 40.75
N VAL A 947 7.50 -0.21 40.20
CA VAL A 947 7.21 0.23 38.84
C VAL A 947 6.47 1.58 38.90
N HIS A 948 6.98 2.59 38.19
CA HIS A 948 6.44 3.95 38.16
C HIS A 948 6.17 4.37 36.70
N VAL A 949 4.92 4.69 36.37
CA VAL A 949 4.57 5.23 35.05
C VAL A 949 4.90 6.72 35.01
N LEU A 950 5.77 7.12 34.08
CA LEU A 950 6.24 8.50 33.93
C LEU A 950 5.48 9.25 32.82
N VAL A 951 5.20 8.56 31.71
CA VAL A 951 4.49 9.11 30.55
C VAL A 951 3.49 8.08 30.06
N ALA A 952 2.30 8.55 29.66
CA ALA A 952 1.29 7.74 29.01
C ALA A 952 0.80 8.44 27.73
N GLY A 953 0.48 7.66 26.70
CA GLY A 953 -0.08 8.15 25.43
C GLY A 953 -0.93 7.10 24.73
N HIS A 954 -1.68 7.48 23.70
CA HIS A 954 -2.45 6.55 22.86
C HIS A 954 -1.53 5.63 22.06
N GLY A 955 -1.99 4.41 21.77
CA GLY A 955 -1.26 3.39 21.02
C GLY A 955 -1.63 3.34 19.54
N GLU A 956 -1.77 2.13 19.00
CA GLU A 956 -2.04 1.84 17.57
C GLU A 956 -3.33 2.49 17.05
N GLY A 957 -3.21 3.51 16.20
CA GLY A 957 -4.32 4.10 15.43
C GLY A 957 -4.66 5.55 15.78
N GLU A 958 -5.32 6.22 14.83
CA GLU A 958 -5.61 7.65 14.88
C GLU A 958 -6.36 8.09 16.15
N VAL A 959 -5.92 9.20 16.76
CA VAL A 959 -6.66 9.89 17.83
C VAL A 959 -7.53 11.00 17.25
N TRP A 960 -8.85 10.89 17.44
CA TRP A 960 -9.84 11.84 16.90
C TRP A 960 -10.70 12.51 17.98
N GLY A 961 -11.12 11.71 18.97
CA GLY A 961 -11.97 12.20 20.04
C GLY A 961 -11.19 13.11 20.96
N LEU A 962 -11.65 14.35 21.13
CA LEU A 962 -11.16 15.30 22.12
C LEU A 962 -12.32 16.13 22.67
N ASP A 963 -12.46 16.17 23.99
CA ASP A 963 -13.31 17.16 24.64
C ASP A 963 -12.80 17.60 26.02
N ARG A 964 -13.27 18.76 26.47
CA ARG A 964 -12.86 19.41 27.72
C ARG A 964 -13.89 19.21 28.82
N HIS A 965 -13.44 19.10 30.07
CA HIS A 965 -14.35 19.13 31.22
C HIS A 965 -14.90 20.56 31.42
N PRO A 966 -16.19 20.75 31.72
CA PRO A 966 -16.81 22.07 31.76
C PRO A 966 -16.34 23.02 32.85
N THR A 967 -15.79 22.49 33.94
CA THR A 967 -15.42 23.28 35.13
C THR A 967 -14.05 22.94 35.72
N ALA A 968 -13.36 21.93 35.18
CA ALA A 968 -12.12 21.41 35.76
C ALA A 968 -11.04 21.31 34.69
N SER A 969 -9.77 21.35 35.09
CA SER A 969 -8.61 21.24 34.19
C SER A 969 -8.37 19.80 33.72
N LYS A 970 -9.44 19.13 33.30
CA LYS A 970 -9.45 17.76 32.80
C LYS A 970 -9.92 17.74 31.35
N PHE A 971 -9.41 16.79 30.59
CA PHE A 971 -9.82 16.56 29.22
C PHE A 971 -9.88 15.07 28.94
N ILE A 972 -10.64 14.69 27.92
CA ILE A 972 -10.80 13.30 27.51
C ILE A 972 -10.40 13.14 26.06
N THR A 973 -9.74 12.03 25.77
CA THR A 973 -9.38 11.63 24.42
C THR A 973 -9.87 10.23 24.09
N ALA A 974 -10.13 9.99 22.81
CA ALA A 974 -10.48 8.67 22.31
C ALA A 974 -9.84 8.43 20.95
N GLY A 975 -9.36 7.20 20.73
CA GLY A 975 -8.67 6.83 19.51
C GLY A 975 -9.07 5.47 18.95
N TYR A 976 -8.54 5.18 17.77
CA TYR A 976 -8.68 3.89 17.11
C TYR A 976 -7.83 2.79 17.76
N ASP A 977 -6.98 3.15 18.72
CA ASP A 977 -6.32 2.23 19.66
C ASP A 977 -7.29 1.47 20.58
N GLY A 978 -8.59 1.77 20.48
CA GLY A 978 -9.63 1.14 21.26
C GLY A 978 -9.57 1.57 22.71
N THR A 979 -9.09 2.79 23.00
CA THR A 979 -9.05 3.31 24.37
C THR A 979 -9.68 4.69 24.47
N VAL A 980 -10.34 4.91 25.60
CA VAL A 980 -10.79 6.22 26.05
C VAL A 980 -9.98 6.59 27.29
N ARG A 981 -9.41 7.79 27.30
CA ARG A 981 -8.46 8.22 28.32
C ARG A 981 -8.87 9.56 28.90
N LEU A 982 -8.98 9.61 30.22
CA LEU A 982 -9.26 10.81 31.00
C LEU A 982 -7.96 11.35 31.60
N TRP A 983 -7.67 12.61 31.33
CA TRP A 983 -6.42 13.27 31.69
C TRP A 983 -6.67 14.42 32.65
N ASP A 984 -5.68 14.70 33.50
CA ASP A 984 -5.64 15.87 34.36
C ASP A 984 -4.40 16.70 34.02
N LEU A 985 -4.62 17.94 33.57
CA LEU A 985 -3.53 18.86 33.21
C LEU A 985 -2.87 19.48 34.44
N ALA A 986 -3.54 19.53 35.59
CA ALA A 986 -2.94 20.06 36.81
C ALA A 986 -1.84 19.12 37.32
N THR A 987 -2.05 17.82 37.22
CA THR A 987 -1.07 16.79 37.60
C THR A 987 -0.28 16.20 36.43
N LYS A 988 -0.63 16.58 35.19
CA LYS A 988 0.00 16.11 33.93
C LYS A 988 -0.01 14.58 33.81
N SER A 989 -1.08 13.95 34.29
CA SER A 989 -1.16 12.50 34.43
C SER A 989 -2.46 11.93 33.88
N LEU A 990 -2.41 10.64 33.52
CA LEU A 990 -3.59 9.86 33.18
C LEU A 990 -4.38 9.54 34.47
N VAL A 991 -5.66 9.88 34.49
CA VAL A 991 -6.57 9.64 35.63
C VAL A 991 -7.25 8.28 35.50
N ALA A 992 -7.77 7.99 34.30
CA ALA A 992 -8.49 6.75 34.02
C ALA A 992 -8.34 6.33 32.56
N LYS A 993 -8.33 5.03 32.31
CA LYS A 993 -8.30 4.39 30.99
C LYS A 993 -9.44 3.38 30.92
N LEU A 994 -10.16 3.37 29.81
CA LEU A 994 -11.17 2.37 29.50
C LEU A 994 -10.89 1.77 28.12
N ASP A 995 -10.82 0.45 28.04
CA ASP A 995 -10.72 -0.26 26.76
C ASP A 995 -12.11 -0.41 26.13
N VAL A 996 -12.23 -0.01 24.87
CA VAL A 996 -13.44 0.00 24.04
C VAL A 996 -13.10 -0.48 22.63
N THR A 997 -14.10 -0.60 21.75
CA THR A 997 -13.84 -0.73 20.31
C THR A 997 -13.41 0.63 19.75
N ALA A 998 -12.63 0.66 18.66
CA ALA A 998 -12.13 1.89 18.01
C ALA A 998 -13.13 3.08 18.08
N ALA A 999 -12.72 4.14 18.77
CA ALA A 999 -13.54 5.29 19.11
C ALA A 999 -13.12 6.53 18.31
N SER A 1000 -14.10 7.29 17.81
CA SER A 1000 -13.90 8.42 16.88
C SER A 1000 -14.27 9.77 17.49
N SER A 1001 -15.19 9.83 18.44
CA SER A 1001 -15.68 11.09 19.01
C SER A 1001 -16.00 10.96 20.49
N VAL A 1002 -15.88 12.07 21.22
CA VAL A 1002 -16.20 12.16 22.64
C VAL A 1002 -16.79 13.52 22.98
N ALA A 1003 -17.65 13.55 24.00
CA ALA A 1003 -18.13 14.80 24.58
C ALA A 1003 -18.41 14.67 26.08
N PHE A 1004 -18.16 15.74 26.83
CA PHE A 1004 -18.65 15.92 28.18
C PHE A 1004 -20.06 16.49 28.18
N SER A 1005 -20.85 16.02 29.14
CA SER A 1005 -22.09 16.68 29.54
C SER A 1005 -21.80 18.08 30.12
N PRO A 1006 -22.73 19.04 29.99
CA PRO A 1006 -22.58 20.39 30.55
C PRO A 1006 -22.36 20.44 32.07
N ASP A 1007 -22.91 19.47 32.81
CA ASP A 1007 -22.71 19.31 34.26
C ASP A 1007 -21.38 18.61 34.60
N GLY A 1008 -20.77 17.90 33.65
CA GLY A 1008 -19.50 17.19 33.81
C GLY A 1008 -19.63 15.78 34.40
N GLU A 1009 -20.84 15.27 34.64
CA GLU A 1009 -21.06 13.97 35.29
C GLU A 1009 -21.02 12.79 34.32
N LEU A 1010 -21.40 13.04 33.07
CA LEU A 1010 -21.42 12.06 31.97
C LEU A 1010 -20.45 12.40 30.85
N ILE A 1011 -19.96 11.35 30.20
CA ILE A 1011 -19.14 11.36 28.99
C ILE A 1011 -19.85 10.52 27.93
N ALA A 1012 -20.02 11.07 26.73
CA ALA A 1012 -20.45 10.33 25.56
C ALA A 1012 -19.25 9.93 24.71
N VAL A 1013 -19.24 8.71 24.19
CA VAL A 1013 -18.20 8.17 23.32
C VAL A 1013 -18.86 7.58 22.08
N GLY A 1014 -18.51 8.08 20.90
CA GLY A 1014 -18.94 7.54 19.61
C GLY A 1014 -17.92 6.54 19.07
N LEU A 1015 -18.39 5.36 18.65
CA LEU A 1015 -17.55 4.30 18.11
C LEU A 1015 -17.65 4.22 16.58
N LYS A 1016 -16.61 3.67 15.96
CA LYS A 1016 -16.54 3.43 14.51
C LYS A 1016 -17.60 2.46 13.99
N THR A 1017 -18.14 1.61 14.88
CA THR A 1017 -19.18 0.62 14.57
C THR A 1017 -20.59 1.21 14.46
N GLY A 1018 -20.76 2.50 14.76
CA GLY A 1018 -22.06 3.16 14.88
C GLY A 1018 -22.73 2.99 16.26
N GLU A 1019 -22.07 2.30 17.20
CA GLU A 1019 -22.49 2.26 18.60
C GLU A 1019 -21.96 3.50 19.35
N PHE A 1020 -22.72 4.02 20.31
CA PHE A 1020 -22.20 5.01 21.27
C PHE A 1020 -22.42 4.54 22.71
N LEU A 1021 -21.53 5.01 23.58
CA LEU A 1021 -21.49 4.71 25.01
C LEU A 1021 -21.69 6.00 25.79
N LEU A 1022 -22.43 5.91 26.89
CA LEU A 1022 -22.47 6.92 27.93
C LEU A 1022 -21.80 6.37 29.18
N LEU A 1023 -20.81 7.11 29.68
CA LEU A 1023 -19.97 6.73 30.80
C LEU A 1023 -20.10 7.78 31.92
N SER A 1024 -20.02 7.34 33.17
CA SER A 1024 -19.84 8.25 34.30
C SER A 1024 -18.41 8.77 34.35
N THR A 1025 -18.25 10.08 34.55
CA THR A 1025 -16.93 10.73 34.73
C THR A 1025 -16.18 10.18 35.94
N SER A 1026 -16.89 9.78 37.00
CA SER A 1026 -16.30 9.09 38.15
C SER A 1026 -15.99 7.63 37.84
N GLY A 1027 -14.79 7.40 37.26
CA GLY A 1027 -14.23 6.06 37.05
C GLY A 1027 -14.62 5.37 35.73
N LEU A 1028 -15.13 6.12 34.74
CA LEU A 1028 -15.46 5.61 33.39
C LEU A 1028 -16.41 4.39 33.39
N LYS A 1029 -17.35 4.34 34.35
CA LYS A 1029 -18.33 3.25 34.43
C LYS A 1029 -19.44 3.43 33.40
N LEU A 1030 -19.83 2.34 32.72
CA LEU A 1030 -20.90 2.36 31.74
C LEU A 1030 -22.25 2.72 32.37
N TRP A 1031 -22.87 3.79 31.88
CA TRP A 1031 -24.23 4.23 32.23
C TRP A 1031 -25.26 3.69 31.23
N GLY A 1032 -24.96 3.74 29.93
CA GLY A 1032 -25.84 3.24 28.87
C GLY A 1032 -25.09 3.06 27.56
N LYS A 1033 -25.64 2.24 26.65
CA LYS A 1033 -25.10 2.05 25.29
C LYS A 1033 -26.22 1.81 24.29
N LYS A 1034 -26.00 2.23 23.05
CA LYS A 1034 -27.00 2.10 21.97
C LYS A 1034 -26.32 2.05 20.61
N ARG A 1035 -26.91 1.29 19.68
CA ARG A 1035 -26.49 1.21 18.28
C ARG A 1035 -27.72 1.19 17.37
N ASP A 1036 -28.04 2.34 16.79
CA ASP A 1036 -29.14 2.46 15.82
C ASP A 1036 -28.65 2.63 14.37
N ARG A 1037 -27.35 2.90 14.18
CA ARG A 1037 -26.70 3.12 12.87
C ARG A 1037 -25.51 2.19 12.68
N ALA A 1038 -25.09 2.01 11.43
CA ALA A 1038 -23.97 1.14 11.07
C ALA A 1038 -22.69 1.93 10.79
N GLY A 1039 -22.81 3.18 10.33
CA GLY A 1039 -21.69 4.06 10.05
C GLY A 1039 -21.05 4.66 11.30
N SER A 1040 -19.75 4.96 11.19
CA SER A 1040 -18.93 5.61 12.21
C SER A 1040 -19.56 6.89 12.76
N ILE A 1041 -19.43 7.13 14.07
CA ILE A 1041 -19.93 8.34 14.72
C ILE A 1041 -18.86 9.43 14.68
N ASN A 1042 -19.00 10.40 13.79
CA ASN A 1042 -17.98 11.42 13.55
C ASN A 1042 -18.00 12.54 14.59
N ASP A 1043 -19.17 12.91 15.11
CA ASP A 1043 -19.29 13.88 16.21
C ASP A 1043 -20.47 13.54 17.10
N ILE A 1044 -20.35 13.84 18.39
CA ILE A 1044 -21.35 13.57 19.42
C ILE A 1044 -21.40 14.76 20.37
N ARG A 1045 -22.60 15.26 20.70
CA ARG A 1045 -22.75 16.48 21.51
C ARG A 1045 -23.94 16.40 22.45
N PHE A 1046 -23.77 16.87 23.66
CA PHE A 1046 -24.87 17.13 24.59
C PHE A 1046 -25.48 18.51 24.31
N SER A 1047 -26.79 18.63 24.45
CA SER A 1047 -27.45 19.92 24.47
C SER A 1047 -27.05 20.71 25.74
N PRO A 1048 -27.00 22.05 25.69
CA PRO A 1048 -26.71 22.87 26.88
C PRO A 1048 -27.66 22.66 28.07
N SER A 1049 -28.84 22.08 27.84
CA SER A 1049 -29.81 21.72 28.87
C SER A 1049 -29.58 20.34 29.50
N SER A 1050 -28.58 19.56 29.07
CA SER A 1050 -28.31 18.16 29.46
C SER A 1050 -29.47 17.18 29.19
N LYS A 1051 -30.49 17.58 28.40
CA LYS A 1051 -31.68 16.75 28.13
C LYS A 1051 -31.57 15.91 26.87
N ILE A 1052 -30.84 16.41 25.86
CA ILE A 1052 -30.76 15.77 24.54
C ILE A 1052 -29.30 15.48 24.20
N LEU A 1053 -29.06 14.31 23.62
CA LEU A 1053 -27.80 13.94 23.00
C LEU A 1053 -27.96 13.88 21.47
N ALA A 1054 -27.14 14.61 20.74
CA ALA A 1054 -27.06 14.53 19.28
C ALA A 1054 -25.90 13.63 18.87
N VAL A 1055 -26.18 12.66 17.99
CA VAL A 1055 -25.21 11.68 17.49
C VAL A 1055 -25.14 11.79 15.97
N GLY A 1056 -24.01 12.26 15.45
CA GLY A 1056 -23.77 12.44 14.02
C GLY A 1056 -23.00 11.25 13.44
N SER A 1057 -23.64 10.52 12.52
CA SER A 1057 -23.06 9.34 11.86
C SER A 1057 -22.58 9.64 10.43
N ASN A 1058 -21.59 8.88 9.98
CA ASN A 1058 -21.13 8.84 8.59
C ASN A 1058 -22.21 8.40 7.60
N ASP A 1059 -23.36 7.90 8.08
CA ASP A 1059 -24.56 7.57 7.30
C ASP A 1059 -25.37 8.83 6.90
N ASN A 1060 -24.74 10.01 6.87
CA ASN A 1060 -25.36 11.32 6.57
C ASN A 1060 -26.60 11.61 7.45
N CYS A 1061 -26.56 11.26 8.73
CA CYS A 1061 -27.68 11.46 9.65
C CYS A 1061 -27.22 11.95 11.02
N VAL A 1062 -28.09 12.74 11.67
CA VAL A 1062 -27.96 13.14 13.07
C VAL A 1062 -29.20 12.65 13.80
N ASP A 1063 -29.01 11.74 14.77
CA ASP A 1063 -30.07 11.22 15.62
C ASP A 1063 -30.05 11.93 16.98
N PHE A 1064 -31.23 12.24 17.52
CA PHE A 1064 -31.41 12.85 18.85
C PHE A 1064 -31.92 11.81 19.84
N TYR A 1065 -31.32 11.76 21.03
CA TYR A 1065 -31.71 10.87 22.12
C TYR A 1065 -32.11 11.68 23.36
N ASP A 1066 -33.20 11.25 24.00
CA ASP A 1066 -33.69 11.86 25.23
C ASP A 1066 -33.04 11.20 26.45
N LEU A 1067 -32.25 11.97 27.20
CA LEU A 1067 -31.53 11.52 28.38
C LEU A 1067 -32.42 11.46 29.63
N THR A 1068 -33.60 12.09 29.61
CA THR A 1068 -34.51 12.10 30.76
C THR A 1068 -35.19 10.75 31.01
N GLN A 1069 -35.20 9.87 30.01
CA GLN A 1069 -35.80 8.52 30.05
C GLN A 1069 -34.85 7.44 30.60
N GLY A 1070 -33.70 7.85 31.16
CA GLY A 1070 -32.72 6.96 31.75
C GLY A 1070 -31.89 6.17 30.70
N PRO A 1071 -31.26 5.05 31.10
CA PRO A 1071 -30.25 4.36 30.29
C PRO A 1071 -30.82 3.60 29.07
N SER A 1072 -32.14 3.65 28.86
CA SER A 1072 -32.82 3.02 27.72
C SER A 1072 -32.54 3.71 26.38
N LEU A 1073 -32.12 4.98 26.41
CA LEU A 1073 -31.67 5.78 25.26
C LEU A 1073 -32.62 5.66 24.06
N SER A 1074 -33.85 6.14 24.24
CA SER A 1074 -34.84 6.19 23.17
C SER A 1074 -34.54 7.35 22.19
N ARG A 1075 -34.74 7.09 20.90
CA ARG A 1075 -34.54 8.09 19.85
C ARG A 1075 -35.73 9.05 19.83
N ALA A 1076 -35.49 10.32 20.12
CA ALA A 1076 -36.49 11.40 20.14
C ALA A 1076 -36.79 11.96 18.74
N GLY A 1077 -35.81 11.95 17.83
CA GLY A 1077 -35.95 12.45 16.46
C GLY A 1077 -34.68 12.30 15.64
N PHE A 1078 -34.69 12.74 14.38
CA PHE A 1078 -33.51 12.71 13.50
C PHE A 1078 -33.59 13.75 12.38
N CYS A 1079 -32.44 14.27 11.95
CA CYS A 1079 -32.33 15.23 10.85
C CYS A 1079 -32.43 14.55 9.48
N LYS A 1080 -33.17 15.16 8.54
CA LYS A 1080 -33.32 14.68 7.14
C LYS A 1080 -32.58 15.59 6.15
N GLY A 1081 -32.15 15.02 5.02
CA GLY A 1081 -31.61 15.78 3.88
C GLY A 1081 -30.22 16.37 4.07
N ILE A 1082 -29.36 15.71 4.85
CA ILE A 1082 -27.96 16.13 5.04
C ILE A 1082 -27.16 15.76 3.78
N ALA A 1083 -26.44 16.73 3.22
CA ALA A 1083 -25.81 16.61 1.91
C ALA A 1083 -24.59 15.67 1.86
N SER A 1084 -23.95 15.40 3.01
CA SER A 1084 -22.74 14.56 3.11
C SER A 1084 -22.50 14.13 4.57
N PHE A 1085 -21.39 13.46 4.85
CA PHE A 1085 -21.03 13.03 6.19
C PHE A 1085 -20.85 14.22 7.14
N ILE A 1086 -21.09 14.03 8.43
CA ILE A 1086 -20.94 15.09 9.43
C ILE A 1086 -19.47 15.33 9.75
N ILE A 1087 -19.06 16.61 9.75
CA ILE A 1087 -17.75 17.07 10.23
C ILE A 1087 -17.84 17.45 11.71
N ASN A 1088 -18.79 18.33 12.06
CA ASN A 1088 -19.03 18.76 13.44
C ASN A 1088 -20.45 19.29 13.62
N MET A 1089 -20.85 19.42 14.89
CA MET A 1089 -22.15 19.92 15.31
C MET A 1089 -22.02 20.93 16.46
N ASP A 1090 -22.80 22.02 16.39
CA ASP A 1090 -22.87 23.03 17.45
C ASP A 1090 -24.34 23.29 17.84
N PHE A 1091 -24.66 23.21 19.13
CA PHE A 1091 -26.00 23.56 19.65
C PHE A 1091 -26.19 25.06 19.83
N SER A 1092 -27.43 25.54 19.69
CA SER A 1092 -27.82 26.87 20.17
C SER A 1092 -27.82 26.93 21.70
N ALA A 1093 -27.57 28.11 22.26
CA ALA A 1093 -27.51 28.34 23.70
C ALA A 1093 -28.83 28.00 24.43
N ASP A 1094 -29.96 28.06 23.74
CA ASP A 1094 -31.28 27.69 24.24
C ASP A 1094 -31.66 26.21 24.00
N SER A 1095 -30.76 25.41 23.42
CA SER A 1095 -30.97 23.99 23.05
C SER A 1095 -32.06 23.72 22.00
N LYS A 1096 -32.59 24.74 21.32
CA LYS A 1096 -33.68 24.58 20.34
C LYS A 1096 -33.22 24.28 18.92
N TYR A 1097 -31.97 24.60 18.60
CA TYR A 1097 -31.41 24.45 17.26
C TYR A 1097 -30.04 23.77 17.32
N ILE A 1098 -29.68 23.12 16.23
CA ILE A 1098 -28.34 22.55 16.02
C ILE A 1098 -27.84 22.93 14.62
N ARG A 1099 -26.58 23.37 14.55
CA ARG A 1099 -25.85 23.57 13.30
C ARG A 1099 -25.06 22.32 13.00
N VAL A 1100 -25.17 21.82 11.77
CA VAL A 1100 -24.45 20.65 11.28
C VAL A 1100 -23.55 21.09 10.14
N CYS A 1101 -22.24 20.95 10.30
CA CYS A 1101 -21.25 21.14 9.25
C CYS A 1101 -21.04 19.82 8.53
N THR A 1102 -21.09 19.83 7.19
CA THR A 1102 -21.05 18.60 6.38
C THR A 1102 -19.79 18.52 5.50
N GLY A 1103 -19.46 17.30 5.05
CA GLY A 1103 -18.38 17.01 4.09
C GLY A 1103 -18.52 17.69 2.71
N ALA A 1104 -19.67 18.31 2.44
CA ALA A 1104 -19.88 19.16 1.27
C ALA A 1104 -19.47 20.63 1.51
N TYR A 1105 -18.86 20.94 2.67
CA TYR A 1105 -18.47 22.29 3.09
C TYR A 1105 -19.63 23.28 3.15
N ILE A 1106 -20.78 22.80 3.65
CA ILE A 1106 -21.96 23.62 3.92
C ILE A 1106 -22.42 23.46 5.38
N ASN A 1107 -22.94 24.54 5.95
CA ASN A 1107 -23.64 24.52 7.23
C ASN A 1107 -25.16 24.41 6.98
N GLN A 1108 -25.81 23.49 7.69
CA GLN A 1108 -27.26 23.35 7.73
C GLN A 1108 -27.75 23.50 9.18
N VAL A 1109 -28.89 24.17 9.40
CA VAL A 1109 -29.46 24.41 10.73
C VAL A 1109 -30.76 23.64 10.88
N TYR A 1110 -30.91 22.90 11.98
CA TYR A 1110 -32.06 22.04 12.24
C TYR A 1110 -32.72 22.38 13.58
N CYS A 1111 -34.04 22.21 13.67
CA CYS A 1111 -34.78 22.26 14.94
C CYS A 1111 -34.55 20.98 15.76
N VAL A 1112 -34.43 21.14 17.08
CA VAL A 1112 -34.22 20.04 18.03
C VAL A 1112 -35.44 19.90 18.95
N PRO A 1113 -36.00 18.69 19.13
CA PRO A 1113 -35.55 17.39 18.61
C PRO A 1113 -36.20 16.98 17.27
N GLU A 1114 -37.07 17.79 16.66
CA GLU A 1114 -37.89 17.37 15.52
C GLU A 1114 -37.07 17.05 14.25
N GLY A 1115 -35.88 17.64 14.11
CA GLY A 1115 -34.96 17.38 12.99
C GLY A 1115 -35.37 18.05 11.66
N ASN A 1116 -36.25 19.05 11.73
CA ASN A 1116 -36.68 19.83 10.56
C ASN A 1116 -35.63 20.89 10.18
N LEU A 1117 -35.34 21.03 8.88
CA LEU A 1117 -34.40 22.02 8.35
C LEU A 1117 -34.99 23.43 8.47
N VAL A 1118 -34.23 24.36 9.02
CA VAL A 1118 -34.57 25.79 9.07
C VAL A 1118 -34.19 26.43 7.74
N GLN A 1119 -35.19 26.80 6.93
CA GLN A 1119 -34.97 27.42 5.61
C GLN A 1119 -34.81 28.95 5.67
N ASP A 1120 -35.28 29.59 6.74
CA ASP A 1120 -35.23 31.05 6.88
C ASP A 1120 -33.88 31.52 7.44
N VAL A 1121 -33.09 32.19 6.59
CA VAL A 1121 -31.77 32.74 6.92
C VAL A 1121 -31.86 33.84 7.99
N ALA A 1122 -32.96 34.60 8.04
CA ALA A 1122 -33.14 35.65 9.04
C ALA A 1122 -33.36 35.07 10.45
N VAL A 1123 -33.84 33.84 10.55
CA VAL A 1123 -33.92 33.09 11.81
C VAL A 1123 -32.53 32.57 12.18
N SER A 1124 -31.79 31.97 11.24
CA SER A 1124 -30.45 31.43 11.52
C SER A 1124 -29.47 32.48 12.01
N ASP A 1125 -29.53 33.70 11.46
CA ASP A 1125 -28.61 34.79 11.81
C ASP A 1125 -28.88 35.37 13.21
N LYS A 1126 -30.08 35.16 13.76
CA LYS A 1126 -30.46 35.61 15.11
C LYS A 1126 -30.11 34.60 16.21
N ILE A 1127 -29.73 33.37 15.84
CA ILE A 1127 -29.43 32.30 16.80
C ILE A 1127 -28.15 32.64 17.57
N THR A 1128 -28.22 32.47 18.89
CA THR A 1128 -27.03 32.52 19.74
C THR A 1128 -26.46 31.13 19.93
N TRP A 1129 -25.23 30.89 19.49
CA TRP A 1129 -24.58 29.56 19.56
C TRP A 1129 -23.93 29.33 20.92
N ALA A 1130 -23.98 28.09 21.43
CA ALA A 1130 -23.37 27.70 22.71
C ALA A 1130 -21.86 27.52 22.58
N SER A 1131 -21.42 26.94 21.46
CA SER A 1131 -20.03 26.72 21.08
C SER A 1131 -19.84 27.07 19.61
N TRP A 1132 -18.58 27.20 19.19
CA TRP A 1132 -18.25 27.33 17.78
C TRP A 1132 -17.11 26.38 17.43
N THR A 1133 -17.44 25.32 16.70
CA THR A 1133 -16.49 24.34 16.17
C THR A 1133 -16.50 24.26 14.64
N SER A 1134 -17.49 24.88 14.00
CA SER A 1134 -17.62 24.90 12.53
C SER A 1134 -16.45 25.62 11.84
N VAL A 1135 -15.89 24.93 10.84
CA VAL A 1135 -14.83 25.42 9.94
C VAL A 1135 -15.41 26.10 8.69
N VAL A 1136 -16.74 26.16 8.58
CA VAL A 1136 -17.48 26.75 7.47
C VAL A 1136 -18.31 27.92 8.01
N GLY A 1137 -18.36 29.03 7.28
CA GLY A 1137 -19.13 30.21 7.67
C GLY A 1137 -18.50 31.49 7.13
N LYS A 1138 -19.29 32.56 7.04
CA LYS A 1138 -18.80 33.88 6.60
C LYS A 1138 -17.81 34.46 7.60
N GLU A 1139 -17.89 34.03 8.86
CA GLU A 1139 -17.14 34.56 10.00
C GLU A 1139 -15.79 33.90 10.20
N VAL A 1140 -15.58 32.77 9.54
CA VAL A 1140 -14.35 31.97 9.61
C VAL A 1140 -13.76 31.73 8.22
N LEU A 1141 -14.19 32.48 7.20
CA LEU A 1141 -13.68 32.37 5.83
C LEU A 1141 -12.16 32.56 5.77
N GLY A 1142 -11.62 33.40 6.66
CA GLY A 1142 -10.20 33.70 6.75
C GLY A 1142 -9.29 32.57 7.22
N ILE A 1143 -9.83 31.49 7.82
CA ILE A 1143 -9.00 30.37 8.31
C ILE A 1143 -8.44 29.50 7.18
N TRP A 1144 -9.04 29.60 5.98
CA TRP A 1144 -8.68 28.77 4.83
C TRP A 1144 -7.43 29.34 4.12
N PRO A 1145 -6.40 28.51 3.86
CA PRO A 1145 -5.14 28.99 3.26
C PRO A 1145 -5.27 29.30 1.76
N LYS A 1146 -4.37 30.13 1.22
CA LYS A 1146 -4.32 30.53 -0.21
C LYS A 1146 -4.15 29.35 -1.18
N ASN A 1147 -3.42 28.32 -0.75
CA ASN A 1147 -3.08 27.15 -1.56
C ASN A 1147 -3.87 25.90 -1.13
N ALA A 1148 -5.09 26.08 -0.64
CA ALA A 1148 -5.89 24.99 -0.06
C ALA A 1148 -6.39 23.94 -1.07
N GLU A 1149 -5.94 23.95 -2.32
CA GLU A 1149 -6.16 22.81 -3.22
C GLU A 1149 -5.52 21.52 -2.66
N ASN A 1150 -4.43 21.65 -1.89
CA ASN A 1150 -3.62 20.52 -1.41
C ASN A 1150 -3.84 20.12 0.07
N ALA A 1151 -4.64 20.84 0.86
CA ALA A 1151 -4.87 20.54 2.28
C ALA A 1151 -6.18 21.11 2.86
N ASP A 1152 -6.71 20.47 3.90
CA ASP A 1152 -7.94 20.87 4.59
C ASP A 1152 -7.72 21.42 6.02
N VAL A 1153 -8.69 22.22 6.47
CA VAL A 1153 -8.83 22.62 7.88
C VAL A 1153 -9.72 21.59 8.56
N ASN A 1154 -9.14 20.80 9.46
CA ASN A 1154 -9.79 19.65 10.08
C ASN A 1154 -10.73 20.06 11.21
N CYS A 1155 -10.29 20.98 12.06
CA CYS A 1155 -11.03 21.35 13.25
C CYS A 1155 -10.89 22.83 13.56
N SER A 1156 -11.86 23.36 14.30
CA SER A 1156 -11.74 24.67 14.93
C SER A 1156 -12.40 24.66 16.32
N HIS A 1157 -11.97 25.58 17.17
CA HIS A 1157 -12.64 25.85 18.44
C HIS A 1157 -12.44 27.30 18.86
N LEU A 1158 -13.54 27.98 19.16
CA LEU A 1158 -13.52 29.35 19.67
C LEU A 1158 -13.24 29.36 21.19
N SER A 1159 -12.37 30.27 21.62
CA SER A 1159 -12.17 30.59 23.04
C SER A 1159 -13.48 31.00 23.72
N HIS A 1160 -13.62 30.72 25.01
CA HIS A 1160 -14.81 31.05 25.79
C HIS A 1160 -15.04 32.56 25.97
N LEU A 1161 -13.98 33.38 25.88
CA LEU A 1161 -14.09 34.84 25.76
C LEU A 1161 -14.57 35.32 24.38
N GLY A 1162 -14.51 34.46 23.37
CA GLY A 1162 -14.92 34.74 21.99
C GLY A 1162 -13.99 35.70 21.25
N ASN A 1163 -12.73 35.83 21.66
CA ASN A 1163 -11.76 36.74 21.03
C ASN A 1163 -10.77 36.03 20.10
N ALA A 1164 -10.49 34.74 20.34
CA ALA A 1164 -9.52 33.96 19.57
C ALA A 1164 -10.10 32.62 19.10
N LEU A 1165 -9.79 32.24 17.86
CA LEU A 1165 -10.18 30.99 17.22
C LEU A 1165 -8.93 30.14 16.95
N ALA A 1166 -8.90 28.91 17.45
CA ALA A 1166 -7.85 27.94 17.16
C ALA A 1166 -8.30 26.98 16.06
N THR A 1167 -7.38 26.59 15.17
CA THR A 1167 -7.65 25.60 14.11
C THR A 1167 -6.51 24.60 13.98
N GLY A 1168 -6.82 23.39 13.52
CA GLY A 1168 -5.86 22.37 13.12
C GLY A 1168 -6.00 22.01 11.64
N ASP A 1169 -4.88 21.77 10.95
CA ASP A 1169 -4.85 21.42 9.52
C ASP A 1169 -4.13 20.09 9.22
N ASP A 1170 -4.10 19.72 7.94
CA ASP A 1170 -3.46 18.51 7.42
C ASP A 1170 -1.92 18.57 7.36
N PHE A 1171 -1.31 19.69 7.79
CA PHE A 1171 0.15 19.88 7.78
C PHE A 1171 0.75 19.86 9.19
N GLY A 1172 0.00 19.40 10.18
CA GLY A 1172 0.45 19.30 11.57
C GLY A 1172 0.50 20.67 12.26
N LEU A 1173 -0.13 21.70 11.67
CA LEU A 1173 -0.08 23.05 12.19
C LEU A 1173 -1.31 23.37 13.04
N VAL A 1174 -1.04 23.86 14.25
CA VAL A 1174 -2.03 24.59 15.05
C VAL A 1174 -1.92 26.07 14.70
N LYS A 1175 -3.05 26.71 14.38
CA LYS A 1175 -3.09 28.14 14.05
C LYS A 1175 -4.05 28.87 14.99
N LEU A 1176 -3.68 30.10 15.35
CA LEU A 1176 -4.48 30.99 16.20
C LEU A 1176 -4.83 32.26 15.44
N PHE A 1177 -6.13 32.55 15.35
CA PHE A 1177 -6.72 33.69 14.66
C PHE A 1177 -7.46 34.59 15.65
N SER A 1178 -7.61 35.88 15.30
CA SER A 1178 -8.60 36.74 15.95
C SER A 1178 -9.99 36.40 15.43
N PHE A 1179 -11.01 36.43 16.29
CA PHE A 1179 -12.39 36.13 15.90
C PHE A 1179 -13.29 37.38 16.00
N PRO A 1180 -14.17 37.63 15.00
CA PRO A 1180 -14.34 36.90 13.75
C PRO A 1180 -13.20 37.16 12.73
N CYS A 1181 -13.01 36.25 11.78
CA CYS A 1181 -12.05 36.37 10.68
C CYS A 1181 -12.76 36.23 9.32
N PRO A 1182 -13.58 37.22 8.92
CA PRO A 1182 -14.39 37.15 7.70
C PRO A 1182 -13.59 37.38 6.41
N ASP A 1183 -12.46 38.07 6.50
CA ASP A 1183 -11.64 38.36 5.33
C ASP A 1183 -10.82 37.13 4.92
N LYS A 1184 -10.82 36.81 3.62
CA LYS A 1184 -10.02 35.70 3.06
C LYS A 1184 -8.55 35.87 3.46
N PHE A 1185 -7.95 34.77 3.91
CA PHE A 1185 -6.52 34.70 4.26
C PHE A 1185 -6.14 35.64 5.42
N SER A 1186 -6.93 35.59 6.48
CA SER A 1186 -6.69 36.37 7.70
C SER A 1186 -5.31 36.05 8.31
N GLU A 1187 -4.70 37.04 8.96
CA GLU A 1187 -3.43 36.84 9.66
C GLU A 1187 -3.59 35.86 10.83
N PHE A 1188 -2.57 35.02 11.03
CA PHE A 1188 -2.56 34.03 12.11
C PHE A 1188 -1.17 33.81 12.66
N LYS A 1189 -1.13 33.31 13.90
CA LYS A 1189 0.07 32.73 14.50
C LYS A 1189 0.07 31.23 14.28
N LYS A 1190 1.22 30.65 13.96
CA LYS A 1190 1.38 29.21 13.69
C LYS A 1190 2.26 28.55 14.74
N TYR A 1191 1.94 27.33 15.10
CA TYR A 1191 2.67 26.52 16.06
C TYR A 1191 2.89 25.11 15.49
N THR A 1192 4.11 24.61 15.64
CA THR A 1192 4.56 23.31 15.12
C THR A 1192 4.73 22.31 16.26
N GLY A 1193 4.58 21.02 15.98
CA GLY A 1193 4.79 19.94 16.94
C GLY A 1193 4.28 18.61 16.42
N HIS A 1194 3.04 18.58 15.95
CA HIS A 1194 2.48 17.44 15.22
C HIS A 1194 3.18 17.30 13.85
N SER A 1195 3.35 16.07 13.38
CA SER A 1195 4.04 15.74 12.13
C SER A 1195 3.09 15.62 10.93
N ALA A 1196 1.95 14.96 11.14
CA ALA A 1196 0.96 14.70 10.09
C ALA A 1196 -0.27 15.62 10.21
N HIS A 1197 -1.35 15.17 10.84
CA HIS A 1197 -2.62 15.88 10.85
C HIS A 1197 -3.01 16.35 12.25
N VAL A 1198 -3.50 17.58 12.38
CA VAL A 1198 -4.17 18.00 13.63
C VAL A 1198 -5.66 17.69 13.52
N THR A 1199 -6.10 16.58 14.12
CA THR A 1199 -7.47 16.07 14.00
C THR A 1199 -8.47 16.89 14.80
N ASN A 1200 -8.07 17.41 15.97
CA ASN A 1200 -8.97 18.14 16.86
C ASN A 1200 -8.23 19.19 17.72
N VAL A 1201 -8.94 20.24 18.13
CA VAL A 1201 -8.42 21.31 19.03
C VAL A 1201 -9.51 21.76 19.99
N ARG A 1202 -9.20 21.95 21.28
CA ARG A 1202 -10.16 22.43 22.29
C ARG A 1202 -9.48 23.36 23.30
N PHE A 1203 -10.08 24.53 23.51
CA PHE A 1203 -9.74 25.38 24.65
C PHE A 1203 -10.34 24.78 25.92
N LEU A 1204 -9.60 24.81 27.02
CA LEU A 1204 -10.13 24.43 28.33
C LEU A 1204 -11.14 25.47 28.86
N PHE A 1205 -11.90 25.10 29.89
CA PHE A 1205 -13.00 25.89 30.45
C PHE A 1205 -12.66 27.35 30.83
N ASP A 1206 -11.38 27.65 31.07
CA ASP A 1206 -10.88 28.97 31.48
C ASP A 1206 -9.96 29.63 30.43
N ASP A 1207 -9.89 29.08 29.22
CA ASP A 1207 -9.04 29.53 28.11
C ASP A 1207 -7.52 29.56 28.41
N ARG A 1208 -7.05 28.99 29.53
CA ARG A 1208 -5.61 28.97 29.86
C ARG A 1208 -4.81 28.00 29.00
N TYR A 1209 -5.46 26.95 28.54
CA TYR A 1209 -4.83 25.85 27.82
C TYR A 1209 -5.61 25.55 26.54
N LEU A 1210 -4.87 25.27 25.47
CA LEU A 1210 -5.38 24.65 24.26
C LEU A 1210 -4.81 23.23 24.19
N VAL A 1211 -5.68 22.24 23.99
CA VAL A 1211 -5.28 20.85 23.73
C VAL A 1211 -5.53 20.54 22.27
N SER A 1212 -4.58 19.85 21.63
CA SER A 1212 -4.68 19.37 20.26
C SER A 1212 -4.40 17.86 20.20
N THR A 1213 -5.02 17.17 19.23
CA THR A 1213 -4.75 15.76 18.92
C THR A 1213 -4.13 15.63 17.53
N GLY A 1214 -3.11 14.78 17.42
CA GLY A 1214 -2.25 14.66 16.23
C GLY A 1214 -2.58 13.52 15.26
N GLY A 1215 -3.74 12.88 15.41
CA GLY A 1215 -4.13 11.76 14.55
C GLY A 1215 -3.16 10.58 14.68
N ASP A 1216 -2.35 10.36 13.65
CA ASP A 1216 -1.40 9.26 13.49
C ASP A 1216 0.06 9.61 13.88
N ASP A 1217 0.31 10.81 14.40
CA ASP A 1217 1.65 11.32 14.73
C ASP A 1217 2.40 10.55 15.83
N CYS A 1218 1.67 9.74 16.61
CA CYS A 1218 2.20 8.89 17.67
C CYS A 1218 2.05 7.39 17.36
N TRP A 1219 1.80 7.02 16.10
CA TRP A 1219 2.02 5.64 15.65
C TRP A 1219 3.43 5.17 15.99
#